data_AF-R1EW38-F1
#
_entry.id   AF-R1EW38-F1
#
_cell.length_a   1.000
_cell.length_b   1.000
_cell.length_c   1.000
_cell.angle_alpha   90.00
_cell.angle_beta   90.00
_cell.angle_gamma   90.00
#
_symmetry.space_group_name_H-M   'P 1'
#
loop_
_entity.id
_entity.type
_entity.pdbx_description
1 polymer ?
#
loop_
_entity_poly.entity_id
_entity_poly.type
_entity_poly.pdbx_seq_one_letter_code
_entity_poly.pdbx_strand_id
1 'polypeptide(L)'
;MQSNEALLIKTLLARSCPSARLSRVQRVQNKMLWRAYANYRDDQLVHTCAGGDVNEMLLFHGTAERAAAEVLAHQNGLDPRFSKGGFYGKGIYLAEDPSYPIGGRYAHRISGSGGSRVQLLIVKAALGSQQEMQRISAETRAMCMPDVRVEGPPRLLYDSVRGGPHRPFVSGGGENGCNASIVHVVYESRQMYPAYVIEVEMEMGAEVRAMGVAATAAALRAHGSVSRVALAACGRLADLCKDEQNRQAAADTGALEAIMAALQAHPQDAGVQHYGCWAMGYVCLGTDAAGLARMQRAADAGGIELAVTALQAHPQVAAVQDNGCWALANVCFGSDAAARARRQRFVTAGGIEVAVAALQAHPLVAGVQHNGCLALGNVCSGTNAAGIARKQRAADAGGIEVAVAALQAHPQHAGVQLAGCWALVNVCSGSDAAALAHKQRAADAGGIELVVAALQAHPQVAGVQQNGCLALGNVCCGSETAAFARKQRAADAGCIEVAVAALQAHPLVAGVQENVCRALGNVCLGGDAAALARKQRAADAGSIEVVVAALQAHPQVAGVQQFGCLAMNNVCFGTDAAGLVRKQRAADAGCIEVAVAAMQAHPLVAGVQQNGCLALVKVCSGSDAAAQARRQRAVTAGATVAVAGAMQAHPDDAAVRWQGQNLRDLLA
;
A
#
# COMPACT_ATOMS: atom_id res chain seq x y z
N MET A 1 -37.34 37.27 20.25
CA MET A 1 -38.19 36.66 19.19
C MET A 1 -37.29 36.32 18.00
N GLN A 2 -37.30 35.08 17.52
CA GLN A 2 -36.58 34.72 16.28
C GLN A 2 -37.39 35.26 15.08
N SER A 3 -36.73 35.85 14.08
CA SER A 3 -37.44 36.32 12.87
C SER A 3 -37.98 35.13 12.07
N ASN A 4 -39.11 35.30 11.37
CA ASN A 4 -39.70 34.26 10.51
C ASN A 4 -38.71 33.73 9.46
N GLU A 5 -37.79 34.58 8.98
CA GLU A 5 -36.73 34.20 8.04
C GLU A 5 -35.70 33.25 8.67
N ALA A 6 -35.27 33.53 9.91
CA ALA A 6 -34.33 32.67 10.60
C ALA A 6 -34.93 31.29 10.87
N LEU A 7 -36.24 31.23 11.16
CA LEU A 7 -36.95 29.96 11.32
C LEU A 7 -37.02 29.19 10.00
N LEU A 8 -37.41 29.84 8.90
CA LEU A 8 -37.41 29.23 7.56
C LEU A 8 -36.04 28.67 7.19
N ILE A 9 -34.97 29.45 7.38
CA ILE A 9 -33.60 29.04 7.06
C ILE A 9 -33.16 27.86 7.94
N LYS A 10 -33.52 27.86 9.24
CA LYS A 10 -33.25 26.70 10.11
C LYS A 10 -33.98 25.45 9.62
N THR A 11 -35.23 25.56 9.19
CA THR A 11 -35.99 24.44 8.62
C THR A 11 -35.32 23.91 7.35
N LEU A 12 -34.87 24.80 6.46
CA LEU A 12 -34.13 24.42 5.25
C LEU A 12 -32.80 23.73 5.60
N LEU A 13 -32.06 24.23 6.61
CA LEU A 13 -30.81 23.63 7.09
C LEU A 13 -31.04 22.23 7.67
N ALA A 14 -32.10 22.06 8.45
CA ALA A 14 -32.40 20.81 9.13
C ALA A 14 -32.75 19.65 8.18
N ARG A 15 -33.15 19.93 6.93
CA ARG A 15 -33.49 18.90 5.91
C ARG A 15 -32.40 17.85 5.73
N SER A 16 -31.13 18.28 5.69
CA SER A 16 -29.99 17.38 5.53
C SER A 16 -28.84 17.66 6.49
N CYS A 17 -28.96 18.67 7.36
CA CYS A 17 -27.96 19.04 8.35
C CYS A 17 -28.66 19.35 9.71
N PRO A 18 -29.32 18.36 10.33
CA PRO A 18 -30.08 18.58 11.58
C PRO A 18 -29.22 19.03 12.77
N SER A 19 -27.90 18.79 12.72
CA SER A 19 -26.92 19.21 13.72
C SER A 19 -26.24 20.55 13.42
N ALA A 20 -26.59 21.20 12.31
CA ALA A 20 -26.01 22.49 11.94
C ALA A 20 -26.68 23.63 12.70
N ARG A 21 -25.88 24.46 13.37
CA ARG A 21 -26.37 25.61 14.12
C ARG A 21 -26.27 26.87 13.26
N LEU A 22 -27.42 27.47 12.94
CA LEU A 22 -27.46 28.75 12.25
C LEU A 22 -26.94 29.86 13.18
N SER A 23 -25.77 30.42 12.85
CA SER A 23 -25.09 31.43 13.66
C SER A 23 -25.37 32.87 13.18
N ARG A 24 -25.61 33.06 11.87
CA ARG A 24 -25.94 34.36 11.29
C ARG A 24 -26.83 34.22 10.07
N VAL A 25 -27.76 35.16 9.89
CA VAL A 25 -28.52 35.39 8.66
C VAL A 25 -28.36 36.85 8.27
N GLN A 26 -28.01 37.11 7.02
CA GLN A 26 -27.96 38.44 6.45
C GLN A 26 -28.76 38.44 5.15
N ARG A 27 -29.83 39.24 5.09
CA ARG A 27 -30.60 39.47 3.87
C ARG A 27 -29.76 40.30 2.89
N VAL A 28 -29.69 39.87 1.64
CA VAL A 28 -29.08 40.65 0.56
C VAL A 28 -30.10 41.70 0.09
N GLN A 29 -29.68 42.96 -0.03
CA GLN A 29 -30.53 44.07 -0.47
C GLN A 29 -29.97 44.75 -1.73
N ASN A 30 -29.83 43.98 -2.82
CA ASN A 30 -29.41 44.52 -4.11
C ASN A 30 -30.64 44.81 -4.98
N LYS A 31 -31.09 46.06 -5.02
CA LYS A 31 -32.29 46.48 -5.76
C LYS A 31 -32.17 46.24 -7.27
N MET A 32 -30.97 46.34 -7.83
CA MET A 32 -30.76 46.17 -9.26
C MET A 32 -30.88 44.69 -9.64
N LEU A 33 -30.20 43.80 -8.91
CA LEU A 33 -30.35 42.34 -9.11
C LEU A 33 -31.78 41.88 -8.84
N TRP A 34 -32.44 42.41 -7.82
CA TRP A 34 -33.83 42.08 -7.53
C TRP A 34 -34.77 42.45 -8.69
N ARG A 35 -34.62 43.65 -9.27
CA ARG A 35 -35.42 44.07 -10.43
C ARG A 35 -35.14 43.20 -11.65
N ALA A 36 -33.87 42.90 -11.92
CA ALA A 36 -33.50 42.02 -13.03
C ALA A 36 -34.12 40.63 -12.88
N TYR A 37 -34.06 40.07 -11.67
CA TYR A 37 -34.67 38.79 -11.32
C TYR A 37 -36.19 38.81 -11.42
N ALA A 38 -36.85 39.78 -10.79
CA ALA A 38 -38.31 39.89 -10.76
C ALA A 38 -38.87 40.07 -12.18
N ASN A 39 -38.28 40.96 -12.98
CA ASN A 39 -38.72 41.16 -14.37
C ASN A 39 -38.52 39.89 -15.21
N TYR A 40 -37.39 39.19 -15.06
CA TYR A 40 -37.17 37.95 -15.81
C TYR A 40 -38.16 36.86 -15.40
N ARG A 41 -38.43 36.73 -14.10
CA ARG A 41 -39.40 35.77 -13.56
C ARG A 41 -40.81 36.10 -14.04
N ASP A 42 -41.28 37.32 -13.80
CA ASP A 42 -42.69 37.70 -13.94
C ASP A 42 -43.08 38.03 -15.39
N ASP A 43 -42.16 38.58 -16.18
CA ASP A 43 -42.47 39.05 -17.54
C ASP A 43 -41.87 38.15 -18.65
N GLN A 44 -40.94 37.24 -18.32
CA GLN A 44 -40.36 36.32 -19.33
C GLN A 44 -40.73 34.86 -19.05
N LEU A 45 -40.34 34.31 -17.90
CA LEU A 45 -40.57 32.89 -17.60
C LEU A 45 -42.04 32.53 -17.46
N VAL A 46 -42.87 33.40 -16.86
CA VAL A 46 -44.32 33.14 -16.73
C VAL A 46 -44.98 32.85 -18.08
N HIS A 47 -44.52 33.46 -19.16
CA HIS A 47 -45.10 33.26 -20.50
C HIS A 47 -44.56 32.03 -21.23
N THR A 48 -43.42 31.47 -20.82
CA THR A 48 -42.80 30.29 -21.44
C THR A 48 -42.97 29.00 -20.64
N CYS A 49 -43.43 29.11 -19.39
CA CYS A 49 -43.65 27.97 -18.51
C CYS A 49 -45.11 27.50 -18.55
N ALA A 50 -45.30 26.18 -18.46
CA ALA A 50 -46.63 25.58 -18.47
C ALA A 50 -47.48 26.09 -17.29
N GLY A 51 -48.66 26.65 -17.59
CA GLY A 51 -49.57 27.18 -16.56
C GLY A 51 -49.06 28.42 -15.81
N GLY A 52 -47.98 29.06 -16.28
CA GLY A 52 -47.37 30.22 -15.62
C GLY A 52 -46.55 29.90 -14.37
N ASP A 53 -46.33 28.62 -14.04
CA ASP A 53 -45.49 28.22 -12.91
C ASP A 53 -44.00 28.30 -13.29
N VAL A 54 -43.33 29.30 -12.72
CA VAL A 54 -41.90 29.57 -12.95
C VAL A 54 -40.96 28.64 -12.18
N ASN A 55 -41.51 27.70 -11.39
CA ASN A 55 -40.75 26.75 -10.57
C ASN A 55 -39.71 27.49 -9.68
N GLU A 56 -40.21 28.41 -8.85
CA GLU A 56 -39.35 29.23 -7.98
C GLU A 56 -38.93 28.46 -6.72
N MET A 57 -37.63 28.27 -6.52
CA MET A 57 -37.07 27.53 -5.39
C MET A 57 -36.07 28.36 -4.57
N LEU A 58 -35.91 28.02 -3.29
CA LEU A 58 -34.78 28.45 -2.45
C LEU A 58 -33.76 27.32 -2.37
N LEU A 59 -32.56 27.58 -2.89
CA LEU A 59 -31.50 26.59 -3.03
C LEU A 59 -30.19 27.06 -2.43
N PHE A 60 -29.30 26.13 -2.08
CA PHE A 60 -28.02 26.42 -1.46
C PHE A 60 -26.90 26.54 -2.50
N HIS A 61 -26.05 27.54 -2.32
CA HIS A 61 -24.84 27.74 -3.11
C HIS A 61 -23.63 27.99 -2.21
N GLY A 62 -22.52 27.32 -2.51
CA GLY A 62 -21.25 27.54 -1.84
C GLY A 62 -20.29 28.35 -2.72
N THR A 63 -19.61 29.33 -2.12
CA THR A 63 -18.68 30.25 -2.82
C THR A 63 -17.20 29.81 -2.77
N ALA A 64 -16.94 28.60 -2.26
CA ALA A 64 -15.65 27.96 -2.11
C ALA A 64 -14.61 28.87 -1.43
N GLU A 65 -13.50 29.18 -2.11
CA GLU A 65 -12.42 30.01 -1.54
C GLU A 65 -12.80 31.49 -1.39
N ARG A 66 -13.90 31.94 -2.01
CA ARG A 66 -14.33 33.35 -1.98
C ARG A 66 -15.37 33.62 -0.91
N ALA A 67 -15.24 34.73 -0.20
CA ALA A 67 -16.29 35.20 0.70
C ALA A 67 -17.53 35.64 -0.11
N ALA A 68 -18.72 35.49 0.47
CA ALA A 68 -19.97 35.90 -0.17
C ALA A 68 -19.97 37.39 -0.55
N ALA A 69 -19.33 38.24 0.25
CA ALA A 69 -19.21 39.67 -0.03
C ALA A 69 -18.48 39.96 -1.36
N GLU A 70 -17.45 39.19 -1.70
CA GLU A 70 -16.71 39.35 -2.97
C GLU A 70 -17.56 38.93 -4.17
N VAL A 71 -18.33 37.84 -4.02
CA VAL A 71 -19.25 37.37 -5.07
C VAL A 71 -20.38 38.37 -5.29
N LEU A 72 -20.95 38.91 -4.21
CA LEU A 72 -22.07 39.85 -4.25
C LEU A 72 -21.67 41.28 -4.66
N ALA A 73 -20.37 41.62 -4.63
CA ALA A 73 -19.86 42.89 -5.11
C ALA A 73 -19.90 43.01 -6.64
N HIS A 74 -19.98 41.89 -7.36
CA HIS A 74 -20.07 41.90 -8.81
C HIS A 74 -21.44 42.42 -9.28
N GLN A 75 -21.47 43.24 -10.34
CA GLN A 75 -22.69 43.87 -10.85
C GLN A 75 -23.81 42.87 -11.20
N ASN A 76 -23.45 41.67 -11.66
CA ASN A 76 -24.41 40.61 -12.01
C ASN A 76 -24.62 39.58 -10.88
N GLY A 77 -24.03 39.79 -9.70
CA GLY A 77 -24.06 38.82 -8.60
C GLY A 77 -23.50 37.45 -9.03
N LEU A 78 -24.34 36.42 -8.93
CA LEU A 78 -24.02 35.06 -9.40
C LEU A 78 -24.06 35.01 -10.93
N ASP A 79 -22.88 35.06 -11.55
CA ASP A 79 -22.72 35.08 -13.00
C ASP A 79 -22.10 33.78 -13.51
N PRO A 80 -22.84 32.98 -14.31
CA PRO A 80 -22.36 31.71 -14.88
C PRO A 80 -21.03 31.78 -15.63
N ARG A 81 -20.65 32.96 -16.13
CA ARG A 81 -19.37 33.15 -16.86
C ARG A 81 -18.14 32.92 -15.98
N PHE A 82 -18.27 33.03 -14.65
CA PHE A 82 -17.19 32.71 -13.71
C PHE A 82 -17.18 31.25 -13.27
N SER A 83 -18.14 30.43 -13.73
CA SER A 83 -18.19 29.00 -13.41
C SER A 83 -17.05 28.26 -14.11
N LYS A 84 -16.33 27.43 -13.36
CA LYS A 84 -15.34 26.48 -13.91
C LYS A 84 -15.99 25.25 -14.55
N GLY A 85 -17.32 25.16 -14.52
CA GLY A 85 -18.10 24.02 -15.00
C GLY A 85 -18.29 22.92 -13.95
N GLY A 86 -19.01 21.87 -14.35
CA GLY A 86 -19.32 20.72 -13.49
C GLY A 86 -19.95 19.59 -14.30
N PHE A 87 -20.83 18.80 -13.68
CA PHE A 87 -21.50 17.65 -14.31
C PHE A 87 -22.31 18.01 -15.56
N TYR A 88 -22.83 19.23 -15.59
CA TYR A 88 -23.69 19.79 -16.63
C TYR A 88 -23.04 21.07 -17.21
N GLY A 89 -21.70 21.10 -17.31
CA GLY A 89 -20.99 22.21 -17.93
C GLY A 89 -21.09 23.54 -17.18
N LYS A 90 -20.95 24.66 -17.91
CA LYS A 90 -20.68 26.01 -17.37
C LYS A 90 -21.95 26.76 -16.95
N GLY A 91 -22.57 26.32 -15.85
CA GLY A 91 -23.64 27.04 -15.17
C GLY A 91 -23.34 27.28 -13.69
N ILE A 92 -24.25 27.96 -12.99
CA ILE A 92 -24.25 28.06 -11.53
C ILE A 92 -25.01 26.88 -10.95
N TYR A 93 -24.35 26.15 -10.06
CA TYR A 93 -24.87 24.95 -9.42
C TYR A 93 -25.49 25.30 -8.07
N LEU A 94 -26.75 24.92 -7.91
CA LEU A 94 -27.59 25.18 -6.74
C LEU A 94 -28.11 23.85 -6.19
N ALA A 95 -27.81 23.53 -4.94
CA ALA A 95 -28.21 22.27 -4.31
C ALA A 95 -29.51 22.42 -3.53
N GLU A 96 -30.37 21.41 -3.56
CA GLU A 96 -31.55 21.35 -2.68
C GLU A 96 -31.15 21.17 -1.20
N ASP A 97 -30.12 20.35 -0.97
CA ASP A 97 -29.68 19.96 0.37
C ASP A 97 -28.40 20.69 0.78
N PRO A 98 -28.37 21.31 1.96
CA PRO A 98 -27.21 22.05 2.46
C PRO A 98 -26.00 21.15 2.78
N SER A 99 -26.20 19.85 2.98
CA SER A 99 -25.10 18.89 3.20
C SER A 99 -24.16 18.80 2.00
N TYR A 100 -24.68 19.03 0.79
CA TYR A 100 -23.88 18.99 -0.44
C TYR A 100 -22.81 20.08 -0.46
N PRO A 101 -23.13 21.38 -0.30
CA PRO A 101 -22.09 22.40 -0.22
C PRO A 101 -21.27 22.33 1.09
N ILE A 102 -21.86 21.96 2.23
CA ILE A 102 -21.18 21.92 3.55
C ILE A 102 -20.17 20.77 3.65
N GLY A 103 -20.56 19.55 3.23
CA GLY A 103 -19.72 18.36 3.31
C GLY A 103 -18.59 18.31 2.28
N GLY A 104 -18.62 19.20 1.29
CA GLY A 104 -17.60 19.32 0.24
C GLY A 104 -16.62 20.49 0.43
N ARG A 105 -16.01 20.89 -0.68
CA ARG A 105 -15.13 22.09 -0.76
C ARG A 105 -15.88 23.38 -1.12
N TYR A 106 -17.21 23.31 -1.26
CA TYR A 106 -17.98 24.39 -1.85
C TYR A 106 -18.38 25.44 -0.82
N ALA A 107 -18.61 25.09 0.44
CA ALA A 107 -18.89 26.10 1.46
C ALA A 107 -17.64 26.94 1.76
N HIS A 108 -17.81 28.26 1.86
CA HIS A 108 -16.71 29.15 2.22
C HIS A 108 -16.39 29.03 3.71
N ARG A 109 -15.16 28.68 4.06
CA ARG A 109 -14.75 28.50 5.46
C ARG A 109 -14.29 29.82 6.05
N ILE A 110 -14.90 30.23 7.16
CA ILE A 110 -14.55 31.49 7.83
C ILE A 110 -13.20 31.32 8.53
N SER A 111 -12.24 32.18 8.20
CA SER A 111 -10.90 32.18 8.80
C SER A 111 -10.96 32.38 10.32
N GLY A 112 -10.04 31.77 11.06
CA GLY A 112 -9.97 31.87 12.52
C GLY A 112 -10.99 31.00 13.28
N SER A 113 -11.87 30.27 12.60
CA SER A 113 -12.85 29.37 13.24
C SER A 113 -12.40 27.90 13.31
N GLY A 114 -11.16 27.57 12.93
CA GLY A 114 -10.72 26.16 12.83
C GLY A 114 -11.57 25.32 11.85
N GLY A 115 -12.24 25.97 10.89
CA GLY A 115 -13.13 25.34 9.92
C GLY A 115 -14.52 24.93 10.45
N SER A 116 -14.87 25.28 11.69
CA SER A 116 -16.18 25.00 12.30
C SER A 116 -17.33 25.86 11.78
N ARG A 117 -17.03 27.05 11.25
CA ARG A 117 -18.02 28.00 10.71
C ARG A 117 -17.83 28.12 9.21
N VAL A 118 -18.93 27.97 8.50
CA VAL A 118 -18.98 28.08 7.05
C VAL A 118 -20.03 29.10 6.63
N GLN A 119 -19.80 29.73 5.49
CA GLN A 119 -20.68 30.69 4.87
C GLN A 119 -21.26 30.10 3.58
N LEU A 120 -22.56 30.30 3.38
CA LEU A 120 -23.30 29.89 2.19
C LEU A 120 -24.21 31.03 1.70
N LEU A 121 -24.57 30.95 0.43
CA LEU A 121 -25.67 31.72 -0.15
C LEU A 121 -26.94 30.85 -0.21
N ILE A 122 -28.08 31.44 0.15
CA ILE A 122 -29.39 30.92 -0.23
C ILE A 122 -29.86 31.76 -1.42
N VAL A 123 -30.11 31.08 -2.53
CA VAL A 123 -30.44 31.66 -3.82
C VAL A 123 -31.89 31.37 -4.12
N LYS A 124 -32.66 32.41 -4.42
CA LYS A 124 -33.98 32.31 -5.02
C LYS A 124 -33.79 32.11 -6.52
N ALA A 125 -34.26 30.99 -7.06
CA ALA A 125 -34.04 30.62 -8.45
C ALA A 125 -35.39 30.34 -9.14
N ALA A 126 -35.66 31.02 -10.24
CA ALA A 126 -36.79 30.74 -11.12
C ALA A 126 -36.33 29.74 -12.18
N LEU A 127 -36.55 28.45 -11.91
CA LEU A 127 -35.94 27.36 -12.65
C LEU A 127 -36.63 27.09 -14.00
N GLY A 128 -37.86 27.59 -14.17
CA GLY A 128 -38.68 27.37 -15.34
C GLY A 128 -38.86 25.88 -15.66
N SER A 129 -38.91 25.56 -16.95
CA SER A 129 -38.93 24.16 -17.39
C SER A 129 -37.53 23.58 -17.39
N GLN A 130 -37.35 22.47 -16.69
CA GLN A 130 -36.03 21.89 -16.47
C GLN A 130 -35.77 20.70 -17.39
N GLN A 131 -34.55 20.58 -17.89
CA GLN A 131 -34.07 19.37 -18.52
C GLN A 131 -33.61 18.38 -17.43
N GLU A 132 -34.27 17.23 -17.36
CA GLU A 132 -33.89 16.16 -16.44
C GLU A 132 -32.67 15.40 -16.97
N MET A 133 -31.64 15.29 -16.13
CA MET A 133 -30.37 14.67 -16.49
C MET A 133 -29.96 13.59 -15.49
N GLN A 134 -29.97 12.33 -15.93
CA GLN A 134 -29.63 11.18 -15.08
C GLN A 134 -28.21 10.64 -15.28
N ARG A 135 -27.63 10.78 -16.49
CA ARG A 135 -26.30 10.27 -16.83
C ARG A 135 -25.32 11.41 -17.07
N ILE A 136 -24.09 11.24 -16.60
CA ILE A 136 -22.99 12.19 -16.83
C ILE A 136 -22.09 11.63 -17.92
N SER A 137 -21.80 12.45 -18.92
CA SER A 137 -20.93 12.10 -20.04
C SER A 137 -19.96 13.25 -20.36
N ALA A 138 -19.13 13.09 -21.39
CA ALA A 138 -18.27 14.17 -21.87
C ALA A 138 -19.11 15.33 -22.42
N GLU A 139 -20.22 15.01 -23.08
CA GLU A 139 -21.16 15.97 -23.67
C GLU A 139 -21.85 16.80 -22.57
N THR A 140 -22.38 16.16 -21.52
CA THR A 140 -23.04 16.91 -20.43
C THR A 140 -22.06 17.85 -19.74
N ARG A 141 -20.79 17.45 -19.58
CA ARG A 141 -19.74 18.29 -19.01
C ARG A 141 -19.31 19.45 -19.90
N ALA A 142 -19.59 19.39 -21.21
CA ALA A 142 -19.25 20.42 -22.17
C ALA A 142 -20.39 21.45 -22.39
N MET A 143 -21.57 21.23 -21.79
CA MET A 143 -22.73 22.11 -21.94
C MET A 143 -22.43 23.57 -21.53
N CYS A 144 -23.01 24.51 -22.27
CA CYS A 144 -23.01 25.93 -21.90
C CYS A 144 -24.44 26.47 -21.72
N MET A 145 -25.45 25.67 -22.04
CA MET A 145 -26.88 25.93 -21.89
C MET A 145 -27.65 24.59 -21.97
N PRO A 146 -28.92 24.53 -21.54
CA PRO A 146 -29.78 23.35 -21.70
C PRO A 146 -30.18 23.10 -23.17
N ASP A 147 -30.71 21.91 -23.46
CA ASP A 147 -31.19 21.51 -24.79
C ASP A 147 -32.54 22.15 -25.18
N VAL A 148 -32.96 21.90 -26.42
CA VAL A 148 -34.24 22.33 -26.99
C VAL A 148 -35.38 21.38 -26.56
N ARG A 149 -36.55 21.93 -26.22
CA ARG A 149 -37.80 21.19 -25.99
C ARG A 149 -38.31 20.61 -27.32
N VAL A 150 -38.73 19.34 -27.31
CA VAL A 150 -39.03 18.58 -28.54
C VAL A 150 -40.40 18.95 -29.18
N GLU A 151 -41.15 19.90 -28.61
CA GLU A 151 -42.51 20.20 -29.07
C GLU A 151 -42.60 21.47 -29.92
N GLY A 152 -42.98 21.29 -31.19
CA GLY A 152 -43.58 22.30 -32.09
C GLY A 152 -42.79 23.59 -32.36
N PRO A 153 -43.09 24.32 -33.44
CA PRO A 153 -42.63 25.70 -33.57
C PRO A 153 -43.48 26.64 -32.68
N PRO A 154 -42.86 27.58 -31.94
CA PRO A 154 -41.41 27.82 -31.85
C PRO A 154 -40.70 26.81 -30.95
N ARG A 155 -39.51 26.37 -31.38
CA ARG A 155 -38.61 25.53 -30.57
C ARG A 155 -38.16 26.31 -29.34
N LEU A 156 -38.70 25.98 -28.17
CA LEU A 156 -38.30 26.57 -26.88
C LEU A 156 -37.10 25.82 -26.30
N LEU A 157 -36.24 26.50 -25.55
CA LEU A 157 -35.16 25.87 -24.78
C LEU A 157 -35.66 25.47 -23.39
N TYR A 158 -35.03 24.48 -22.75
CA TYR A 158 -35.16 24.34 -21.30
C TYR A 158 -34.48 25.54 -20.61
N ASP A 159 -35.04 25.97 -19.49
CA ASP A 159 -34.58 27.16 -18.76
C ASP A 159 -33.47 26.79 -17.74
N SER A 160 -33.42 25.54 -17.30
CA SER A 160 -32.37 25.04 -16.40
C SER A 160 -32.19 23.54 -16.54
N VAL A 161 -31.16 22.99 -15.89
CA VAL A 161 -30.96 21.54 -15.76
C VAL A 161 -31.28 21.11 -14.34
N ARG A 162 -31.95 19.97 -14.19
CA ARG A 162 -32.10 19.25 -12.92
C ARG A 162 -31.38 17.92 -13.02
N GLY A 163 -30.53 17.62 -12.05
CA GLY A 163 -29.70 16.42 -12.12
C GLY A 163 -29.24 15.91 -10.77
N GLY A 164 -28.98 14.60 -10.70
CA GLY A 164 -28.59 13.92 -9.47
C GLY A 164 -29.63 12.90 -8.98
N PRO A 165 -29.55 12.49 -7.70
CA PRO A 165 -28.71 13.07 -6.66
C PRO A 165 -27.22 12.82 -6.93
N HIS A 166 -26.38 13.83 -6.70
CA HIS A 166 -24.94 13.72 -6.78
C HIS A 166 -24.30 13.95 -5.43
N ARG A 167 -23.14 13.35 -5.20
CA ARG A 167 -22.25 13.71 -4.09
C ARG A 167 -21.22 14.73 -4.57
N PRO A 168 -20.51 15.43 -3.68
CA PRO A 168 -19.36 16.22 -4.08
C PRO A 168 -18.39 15.36 -4.90
N PHE A 169 -17.96 15.86 -6.07
CA PHE A 169 -17.01 15.21 -7.01
C PHE A 169 -17.50 13.95 -7.73
N VAL A 170 -18.57 13.30 -7.29
CA VAL A 170 -19.02 12.00 -7.81
C VAL A 170 -20.50 12.03 -8.18
N SER A 171 -20.83 11.59 -9.40
CA SER A 171 -22.23 11.42 -9.79
C SER A 171 -22.88 10.25 -9.04
N GLY A 172 -24.14 10.38 -8.66
CA GLY A 172 -24.91 9.34 -7.97
C GLY A 172 -24.94 9.51 -6.44
N GLY A 173 -26.05 9.06 -5.84
CA GLY A 173 -26.32 9.20 -4.41
C GLY A 173 -25.44 8.36 -3.50
N GLY A 174 -24.86 7.26 -4.01
CA GLY A 174 -24.21 6.23 -3.18
C GLY A 174 -25.22 5.43 -2.36
N GLU A 175 -24.75 4.36 -1.69
CA GLU A 175 -25.64 3.39 -1.01
C GLU A 175 -26.42 3.96 0.18
N ASN A 176 -26.02 5.12 0.72
CA ASN A 176 -26.66 5.72 1.91
C ASN A 176 -27.09 7.19 1.74
N GLY A 177 -26.88 7.82 0.58
CA GLY A 177 -27.33 9.20 0.31
C GLY A 177 -26.73 10.32 1.17
N CYS A 178 -25.92 10.01 2.20
CA CYS A 178 -25.28 10.98 3.07
C CYS A 178 -24.41 11.93 2.23
N ASN A 179 -24.80 13.20 2.14
CA ASN A 179 -24.15 14.28 1.38
C ASN A 179 -24.48 14.30 -0.13
N ALA A 180 -25.44 13.50 -0.58
CA ALA A 180 -25.95 13.61 -1.94
C ALA A 180 -27.09 14.63 -2.03
N SER A 181 -27.19 15.35 -3.14
CA SER A 181 -28.31 16.26 -3.38
C SER A 181 -28.69 16.32 -4.85
N ILE A 182 -29.96 16.61 -5.12
CA ILE A 182 -30.38 17.11 -6.42
C ILE A 182 -29.75 18.48 -6.62
N VAL A 183 -29.14 18.67 -7.79
CA VAL A 183 -28.50 19.91 -8.17
C VAL A 183 -29.21 20.50 -9.37
N HIS A 184 -29.57 21.78 -9.25
CA HIS A 184 -30.11 22.57 -10.32
C HIS A 184 -29.01 23.46 -10.91
N VAL A 185 -28.90 23.49 -12.22
CA VAL A 185 -27.88 24.27 -12.93
C VAL A 185 -28.55 25.34 -13.76
N VAL A 186 -28.19 26.59 -13.48
CA VAL A 186 -28.76 27.78 -14.11
C VAL A 186 -27.69 28.48 -14.95
N TYR A 187 -28.05 28.86 -16.17
CA TYR A 187 -27.12 29.42 -17.17
C TYR A 187 -27.41 30.89 -17.50
N GLU A 188 -28.54 31.43 -17.05
CA GLU A 188 -28.89 32.84 -17.14
C GLU A 188 -28.88 33.47 -15.74
N SER A 189 -28.02 34.46 -15.53
CA SER A 189 -27.88 35.17 -14.25
C SER A 189 -29.20 35.76 -13.73
N ARG A 190 -30.06 36.24 -14.64
CA ARG A 190 -31.36 36.86 -14.29
C ARG A 190 -32.38 35.86 -13.73
N GLN A 191 -32.16 34.55 -13.86
CA GLN A 191 -32.98 33.53 -13.20
C GLN A 191 -32.68 33.38 -11.70
N MET A 192 -31.69 34.10 -11.15
CA MET A 192 -31.22 33.93 -9.78
C MET A 192 -31.16 35.25 -9.02
N TYR A 193 -31.60 35.21 -7.77
CA TYR A 193 -31.36 36.26 -6.79
C TYR A 193 -30.75 35.67 -5.52
N PRO A 194 -29.49 36.01 -5.16
CA PRO A 194 -28.93 35.60 -3.88
C PRO A 194 -29.69 36.33 -2.77
N ALA A 195 -30.59 35.64 -2.07
CA ALA A 195 -31.53 36.24 -1.13
C ALA A 195 -30.92 36.43 0.27
N TYR A 196 -30.08 35.47 0.69
CA TYR A 196 -29.45 35.48 2.01
C TYR A 196 -28.00 35.03 1.95
N VAL A 197 -27.16 35.65 2.77
CA VAL A 197 -25.88 35.10 3.24
C VAL A 197 -26.13 34.50 4.60
N ILE A 198 -25.78 33.23 4.79
CA ILE A 198 -25.91 32.55 6.07
C ILE A 198 -24.54 32.10 6.57
N GLU A 199 -24.35 32.16 7.88
CA GLU A 199 -23.21 31.53 8.53
C GLU A 199 -23.70 30.38 9.41
N VAL A 200 -23.13 29.21 9.17
CA VAL A 200 -23.53 27.96 9.80
C VAL A 200 -22.35 27.44 10.60
N GLU A 201 -22.60 27.13 11.87
CA GLU A 201 -21.64 26.46 12.72
C GLU A 201 -21.95 24.97 12.76
N MET A 202 -20.93 24.15 12.58
CA MET A 202 -21.03 22.70 12.68
C MET A 202 -20.74 22.27 14.11
N GLU A 203 -21.74 21.72 14.81
CA GLU A 203 -21.54 21.22 16.17
C GLU A 203 -20.64 19.97 16.21
N MET A 204 -19.52 20.14 16.93
CA MET A 204 -18.51 19.16 17.37
C MET A 204 -17.70 18.43 16.28
N GLY A 205 -16.47 18.92 16.12
CA GLY A 205 -15.38 18.31 15.35
C GLY A 205 -14.08 19.14 15.40
N ALA A 206 -14.17 20.46 15.65
CA ALA A 206 -13.00 21.32 15.81
C ALA A 206 -12.26 21.12 17.14
N GLU A 207 -12.99 20.88 18.24
CA GLU A 207 -12.39 20.65 19.56
C GLU A 207 -11.54 19.37 19.58
N VAL A 208 -12.09 18.24 19.10
CA VAL A 208 -11.34 16.97 19.00
C VAL A 208 -10.11 17.11 18.10
N ARG A 209 -10.19 17.89 17.01
CA ARG A 209 -9.05 18.16 16.13
C ARG A 209 -7.95 19.02 16.79
N ALA A 210 -8.27 19.80 17.80
CA ALA A 210 -7.30 20.59 18.57
C ALA A 210 -6.73 19.85 19.78
N MET A 211 -7.39 18.76 20.23
CA MET A 211 -6.97 17.97 21.40
C MET A 211 -5.58 17.32 21.20
N GLY A 212 -4.83 17.24 22.30
CA GLY A 212 -3.66 16.36 22.42
C GLY A 212 -4.06 14.92 22.76
N VAL A 213 -3.09 14.02 22.75
CA VAL A 213 -3.29 12.55 22.86
C VAL A 213 -4.24 12.15 24.00
N ALA A 214 -3.97 12.60 25.22
CA ALA A 214 -4.75 12.24 26.40
C ALA A 214 -6.22 12.70 26.31
N ALA A 215 -6.44 13.94 25.86
CA ALA A 215 -7.79 14.49 25.70
C ALA A 215 -8.55 13.77 24.58
N THR A 216 -7.89 13.44 23.47
CA THR A 216 -8.51 12.67 22.38
C THR A 216 -8.88 11.25 22.84
N ALA A 217 -7.99 10.56 23.56
CA ALA A 217 -8.27 9.22 24.09
C ALA A 217 -9.43 9.24 25.12
N ALA A 218 -9.48 10.25 25.98
CA ALA A 218 -10.57 10.43 26.94
C ALA A 218 -11.91 10.70 26.23
N ALA A 219 -11.93 11.56 25.21
CA ALA A 219 -13.12 11.84 24.42
C ALA A 219 -13.62 10.59 23.68
N LEU A 220 -12.71 9.79 23.11
CA LEU A 220 -13.04 8.52 22.47
C LEU A 220 -13.61 7.52 23.47
N ARG A 221 -13.09 7.46 24.70
CA ARG A 221 -13.62 6.59 25.75
C ARG A 221 -15.01 7.00 26.21
N ALA A 222 -15.24 8.30 26.41
CA ALA A 222 -16.51 8.80 26.92
C ALA A 222 -17.64 8.78 25.87
N HIS A 223 -17.29 8.97 24.60
CA HIS A 223 -18.26 9.21 23.52
C HIS A 223 -18.03 8.33 22.29
N GLY A 224 -17.25 7.26 22.41
CA GLY A 224 -16.92 6.35 21.31
C GLY A 224 -18.12 5.61 20.72
N SER A 225 -19.24 5.53 21.43
CA SER A 225 -20.52 5.02 20.90
C SER A 225 -21.22 5.99 19.93
N VAL A 226 -20.69 7.20 19.74
CA VAL A 226 -21.20 8.18 18.78
C VAL A 226 -20.30 8.20 17.55
N SER A 227 -20.79 7.74 16.39
CA SER A 227 -19.93 7.48 15.21
C SER A 227 -19.13 8.71 14.77
N ARG A 228 -19.73 9.91 14.77
CA ARG A 228 -19.00 11.16 14.44
C ARG A 228 -17.83 11.45 15.39
N VAL A 229 -17.96 11.15 16.68
CA VAL A 229 -16.90 11.39 17.68
C VAL A 229 -15.83 10.32 17.55
N ALA A 230 -16.24 9.06 17.39
CA ALA A 230 -15.34 7.95 17.11
C ALA A 230 -14.47 8.23 15.87
N LEU A 231 -15.10 8.63 14.76
CA LEU A 231 -14.42 8.97 13.52
C LEU A 231 -13.39 10.10 13.73
N ALA A 232 -13.82 11.22 14.33
CA ALA A 232 -12.95 12.38 14.53
C ALA A 232 -11.79 12.08 15.50
N ALA A 233 -12.04 11.34 16.58
CA ALA A 233 -11.04 11.03 17.60
C ALA A 233 -10.05 9.96 17.12
N CYS A 234 -10.51 8.92 16.42
CA CYS A 234 -9.61 7.96 15.77
C CYS A 234 -8.72 8.66 14.72
N GLY A 235 -9.31 9.50 13.86
CA GLY A 235 -8.52 10.28 12.89
C GLY A 235 -7.47 11.18 13.54
N ARG A 236 -7.84 11.88 14.63
CA ARG A 236 -6.90 12.70 15.39
C ARG A 236 -5.79 11.87 16.06
N LEU A 237 -6.12 10.72 16.66
CA LEU A 237 -5.12 9.83 17.25
C LEU A 237 -4.13 9.33 16.20
N ALA A 238 -4.63 8.96 15.00
CA ALA A 238 -3.77 8.58 13.88
C ALA A 238 -2.80 9.70 13.50
N ASP A 239 -3.30 10.93 13.35
CA ASP A 239 -2.46 12.09 13.02
C ASP A 239 -1.41 12.39 14.09
N LEU A 240 -1.78 12.32 15.37
CA LEU A 240 -0.85 12.55 16.47
C LEU A 240 0.23 11.47 16.57
N CYS A 241 -0.13 10.20 16.35
CA CYS A 241 0.76 9.06 16.50
C CYS A 241 1.67 8.81 15.27
N LYS A 242 1.52 9.60 14.20
CA LYS A 242 2.57 9.70 13.17
C LYS A 242 3.90 10.07 13.80
N ASP A 243 3.86 11.01 14.75
CA ASP A 243 5.00 11.32 15.61
C ASP A 243 5.23 10.17 16.60
N GLU A 244 6.44 9.62 16.59
CA GLU A 244 6.86 8.51 17.44
C GLU A 244 6.73 8.81 18.94
N GLN A 245 6.97 10.07 19.34
CA GLN A 245 6.93 10.48 20.74
C GLN A 245 5.52 10.33 21.34
N ASN A 246 4.49 10.42 20.51
CA ASN A 246 3.09 10.32 20.95
C ASN A 246 2.59 8.88 21.08
N ARG A 247 3.25 7.90 20.44
CA ARG A 247 2.76 6.52 20.39
C ARG A 247 2.69 5.87 21.76
N GLN A 248 3.71 6.09 22.60
CA GLN A 248 3.72 5.58 23.97
C GLN A 248 2.69 6.28 24.84
N ALA A 249 2.61 7.61 24.77
CA ALA A 249 1.58 8.38 25.49
C ALA A 249 0.15 7.95 25.11
N ALA A 250 -0.09 7.58 23.85
CA ALA A 250 -1.38 7.08 23.39
C ALA A 250 -1.72 5.72 24.03
N ALA A 251 -0.73 4.82 24.11
CA ALA A 251 -0.91 3.57 24.83
C ALA A 251 -1.18 3.82 26.32
N ASP A 252 -0.37 4.64 27.00
CA ASP A 252 -0.49 4.90 28.44
C ASP A 252 -1.84 5.53 28.82
N THR A 253 -2.41 6.35 27.93
CA THR A 253 -3.74 6.96 28.11
C THR A 253 -4.90 6.03 27.78
N GLY A 254 -4.63 4.77 27.38
CA GLY A 254 -5.63 3.75 27.05
C GLY A 254 -6.36 4.02 25.73
N ALA A 255 -5.66 4.60 24.75
CA ALA A 255 -6.22 4.86 23.43
C ALA A 255 -6.52 3.57 22.67
N LEU A 256 -5.71 2.52 22.82
CA LEU A 256 -5.92 1.24 22.14
C LEU A 256 -7.27 0.62 22.51
N GLU A 257 -7.59 0.52 23.80
CA GLU A 257 -8.87 0.00 24.25
C GLU A 257 -10.05 0.87 23.77
N ALA A 258 -9.87 2.19 23.75
CA ALA A 258 -10.89 3.13 23.27
C ALA A 258 -11.12 3.01 21.75
N ILE A 259 -10.05 2.81 20.96
CA ILE A 259 -10.13 2.56 19.51
C ILE A 259 -10.89 1.25 19.25
N MET A 260 -10.54 0.17 19.96
CA MET A 260 -11.20 -1.13 19.79
C MET A 260 -12.68 -1.08 20.17
N ALA A 261 -13.02 -0.37 21.26
CA ALA A 261 -14.42 -0.14 21.63
C ALA A 261 -15.19 0.63 20.53
N ALA A 262 -14.56 1.62 19.89
CA ALA A 262 -15.17 2.37 18.79
C ALA A 262 -15.36 1.53 17.53
N LEU A 263 -14.35 0.71 17.16
CA LEU A 263 -14.47 -0.25 16.06
C LEU A 263 -15.62 -1.24 16.30
N GLN A 264 -15.73 -1.75 17.52
CA GLN A 264 -16.79 -2.68 17.92
C GLN A 264 -18.18 -2.04 17.93
N ALA A 265 -18.30 -0.76 18.31
CA ALA A 265 -19.57 -0.05 18.39
C ALA A 265 -20.12 0.36 17.00
N HIS A 266 -19.25 0.52 16.00
CA HIS A 266 -19.62 1.03 14.67
C HIS A 266 -19.20 0.10 13.52
N PRO A 267 -19.56 -1.19 13.52
CA PRO A 267 -19.07 -2.16 12.53
C PRO A 267 -19.47 -1.80 11.08
N GLN A 268 -20.59 -1.10 10.90
CA GLN A 268 -21.12 -0.71 9.58
C GLN A 268 -20.68 0.70 9.13
N ASP A 269 -19.98 1.47 9.98
CA ASP A 269 -19.46 2.78 9.60
C ASP A 269 -18.05 2.65 9.03
N ALA A 270 -17.94 2.65 7.70
CA ALA A 270 -16.67 2.53 7.00
C ALA A 270 -15.65 3.62 7.40
N GLY A 271 -16.10 4.81 7.79
CA GLY A 271 -15.24 5.89 8.24
C GLY A 271 -14.62 5.57 9.59
N VAL A 272 -15.41 5.13 10.56
CA VAL A 272 -14.90 4.69 11.88
C VAL A 272 -13.98 3.49 11.73
N GLN A 273 -14.34 2.50 10.91
CA GLN A 273 -13.51 1.32 10.67
C GLN A 273 -12.14 1.69 10.06
N HIS A 274 -12.15 2.53 9.03
CA HIS A 274 -10.94 3.06 8.40
C HIS A 274 -10.05 3.80 9.41
N TYR A 275 -10.55 4.84 10.05
CA TYR A 275 -9.74 5.67 10.94
C TYR A 275 -9.33 4.93 12.21
N GLY A 276 -10.15 4.01 12.72
CA GLY A 276 -9.80 3.18 13.87
C GLY A 276 -8.65 2.21 13.56
N CYS A 277 -8.70 1.51 12.42
CA CYS A 277 -7.58 0.66 11.98
C CYS A 277 -6.31 1.50 11.77
N TRP A 278 -6.44 2.67 11.16
CA TRP A 278 -5.29 3.57 10.92
C TRP A 278 -4.67 4.07 12.24
N ALA A 279 -5.49 4.48 13.20
CA ALA A 279 -5.02 4.89 14.52
C ALA A 279 -4.31 3.74 15.25
N MET A 280 -4.90 2.54 15.24
CA MET A 280 -4.29 1.35 15.84
C MET A 280 -2.93 1.05 15.21
N GLY A 281 -2.83 1.09 13.88
CA GLY A 281 -1.59 0.82 13.17
C GLY A 281 -0.45 1.79 13.53
N TYR A 282 -0.74 3.09 13.71
CA TYR A 282 0.27 4.06 14.16
C TYR A 282 0.66 3.90 15.62
N VAL A 283 -0.31 3.67 16.50
CA VAL A 283 -0.02 3.46 17.94
C VAL A 283 0.87 2.23 18.12
N CYS A 284 0.63 1.16 17.34
CA CYS A 284 1.43 -0.06 17.40
C CYS A 284 2.76 0.01 16.64
N LEU A 285 3.08 1.08 15.91
CA LEU A 285 4.29 1.16 15.11
C LEU A 285 5.55 1.29 15.98
N GLY A 286 6.52 0.39 15.79
CA GLY A 286 7.81 0.37 16.49
C GLY A 286 8.40 -1.04 16.56
N THR A 287 9.73 -1.14 16.60
CA THR A 287 10.45 -2.43 16.69
C THR A 287 11.18 -2.61 18.03
N ASP A 288 11.09 -1.62 18.91
CA ASP A 288 11.65 -1.63 20.25
C ASP A 288 10.73 -2.37 21.25
N ALA A 289 11.20 -2.58 22.47
CA ALA A 289 10.42 -3.26 23.50
C ALA A 289 9.08 -2.57 23.79
N ALA A 290 9.04 -1.23 23.74
CA ALA A 290 7.81 -0.45 23.91
C ALA A 290 6.83 -0.70 22.75
N GLY A 291 7.29 -0.65 21.49
CA GLY A 291 6.49 -0.99 20.31
C GLY A 291 5.90 -2.40 20.39
N LEU A 292 6.71 -3.40 20.76
CA LEU A 292 6.24 -4.79 20.93
C LEU A 292 5.19 -4.91 22.05
N ALA A 293 5.34 -4.17 23.15
CA ALA A 293 4.35 -4.11 24.22
C ALA A 293 3.02 -3.46 23.75
N ARG A 294 3.10 -2.38 22.94
CA ARG A 294 1.90 -1.75 22.33
C ARG A 294 1.17 -2.70 21.39
N MET A 295 1.90 -3.48 20.57
CA MET A 295 1.31 -4.52 19.71
C MET A 295 0.61 -5.61 20.54
N GLN A 296 1.23 -6.04 21.65
CA GLN A 296 0.61 -7.03 22.53
C GLN A 296 -0.66 -6.49 23.18
N ARG A 297 -0.63 -5.26 23.68
CA ARG A 297 -1.80 -4.59 24.27
C ARG A 297 -2.95 -4.44 23.27
N ALA A 298 -2.65 -4.09 22.02
CA ALA A 298 -3.67 -4.02 20.97
C ALA A 298 -4.29 -5.39 20.69
N ALA A 299 -3.48 -6.45 20.67
CA ALA A 299 -3.99 -7.81 20.56
C ALA A 299 -4.86 -8.17 21.76
N ASP A 300 -4.41 -7.93 23.00
CA ASP A 300 -5.18 -8.24 24.22
C ASP A 300 -6.54 -7.51 24.25
N ALA A 301 -6.62 -6.31 23.67
CA ALA A 301 -7.86 -5.56 23.46
C ALA A 301 -8.75 -6.05 22.29
N GLY A 302 -8.38 -7.15 21.62
CA GLY A 302 -9.14 -7.73 20.50
C GLY A 302 -8.92 -7.05 19.15
N GLY A 303 -7.87 -6.23 19.01
CA GLY A 303 -7.64 -5.42 17.80
C GLY A 303 -7.42 -6.24 16.53
N ILE A 304 -6.88 -7.46 16.64
CA ILE A 304 -6.67 -8.34 15.48
C ILE A 304 -8.01 -8.82 14.94
N GLU A 305 -8.85 -9.36 15.82
CA GLU A 305 -10.18 -9.88 15.46
C GLU A 305 -11.06 -8.76 14.90
N LEU A 306 -11.05 -7.58 15.54
CA LEU A 306 -11.81 -6.41 15.09
C LEU A 306 -11.36 -5.88 13.73
N ALA A 307 -10.05 -5.81 13.46
CA ALA A 307 -9.57 -5.41 12.14
C ALA A 307 -9.93 -6.44 11.06
N VAL A 308 -9.92 -7.74 11.36
CA VAL A 308 -10.41 -8.76 10.43
C VAL A 308 -11.91 -8.60 10.16
N THR A 309 -12.73 -8.35 11.18
CA THR A 309 -14.16 -8.06 11.01
C THR A 309 -14.39 -6.78 10.20
N ALA A 310 -13.59 -5.73 10.40
CA ALA A 310 -13.66 -4.49 9.63
C ALA A 310 -13.44 -4.73 8.13
N LEU A 311 -12.41 -5.52 7.80
CA LEU A 311 -12.10 -5.90 6.43
C LEU A 311 -13.21 -6.76 5.81
N GLN A 312 -13.82 -7.67 6.57
CA GLN A 312 -14.94 -8.50 6.11
C GLN A 312 -16.22 -7.70 5.88
N ALA A 313 -16.50 -6.70 6.73
CA ALA A 313 -17.70 -5.88 6.64
C ALA A 313 -17.63 -4.87 5.48
N HIS A 314 -16.43 -4.44 5.08
CA HIS A 314 -16.22 -3.39 4.07
C HIS A 314 -15.32 -3.83 2.90
N PRO A 315 -15.62 -4.96 2.22
CA PRO A 315 -14.73 -5.53 1.19
C PRO A 315 -14.53 -4.60 0.00
N GLN A 316 -15.50 -3.72 -0.30
CA GLN A 316 -15.45 -2.79 -1.43
C GLN A 316 -14.89 -1.40 -1.07
N VAL A 317 -14.56 -1.14 0.20
CA VAL A 317 -14.02 0.16 0.63
C VAL A 317 -12.50 0.08 0.72
N ALA A 318 -11.82 0.51 -0.35
CA ALA A 318 -10.37 0.45 -0.45
C ALA A 318 -9.63 1.03 0.76
N ALA A 319 -10.10 2.14 1.34
CA ALA A 319 -9.48 2.75 2.52
C ALA A 319 -9.56 1.89 3.79
N VAL A 320 -10.62 1.10 3.96
CA VAL A 320 -10.73 0.15 5.07
C VAL A 320 -9.82 -1.05 4.80
N GLN A 321 -9.81 -1.55 3.56
CA GLN A 321 -8.93 -2.66 3.15
C GLN A 321 -7.45 -2.33 3.37
N ASP A 322 -7.04 -1.16 2.90
CA ASP A 322 -5.66 -0.66 2.99
C ASP A 322 -5.19 -0.56 4.45
N ASN A 323 -5.92 0.22 5.27
CA ASN A 323 -5.51 0.50 6.64
C ASN A 323 -5.75 -0.67 7.59
N GLY A 324 -6.74 -1.52 7.33
CA GLY A 324 -6.95 -2.76 8.06
C GLY A 324 -5.80 -3.74 7.83
N CYS A 325 -5.40 -3.98 6.58
CA CYS A 325 -4.23 -4.81 6.27
C CYS A 325 -2.95 -4.23 6.86
N TRP A 326 -2.76 -2.90 6.79
CA TRP A 326 -1.58 -2.25 7.38
C TRP A 326 -1.51 -2.43 8.90
N ALA A 327 -2.63 -2.20 9.60
CA ALA A 327 -2.70 -2.36 11.04
C ALA A 327 -2.42 -3.82 11.46
N LEU A 328 -2.96 -4.78 10.73
CA LEU A 328 -2.71 -6.21 10.96
C LEU A 328 -1.24 -6.59 10.69
N ALA A 329 -0.62 -6.04 9.64
CA ALA A 329 0.78 -6.25 9.34
C ALA A 329 1.70 -5.77 10.47
N ASN A 330 1.38 -4.61 11.07
CA ASN A 330 2.10 -4.04 12.21
C ASN A 330 1.87 -4.84 13.50
N VAL A 331 0.62 -5.11 13.87
CA VAL A 331 0.29 -5.82 15.12
C VAL A 331 0.89 -7.24 15.12
N CYS A 332 0.98 -7.90 13.95
CA CYS A 332 1.55 -9.25 13.84
C CYS A 332 3.09 -9.30 13.72
N PHE A 333 3.77 -8.15 13.76
CA PHE A 333 5.22 -8.06 13.66
C PHE A 333 5.94 -8.62 14.89
N GLY A 334 7.18 -9.09 14.71
CA GLY A 334 8.08 -9.59 15.76
C GLY A 334 8.49 -11.06 15.60
N SER A 335 9.57 -11.45 16.28
CA SER A 335 10.13 -12.81 16.22
C SER A 335 9.96 -13.60 17.53
N ASP A 336 9.49 -12.97 18.60
CA ASP A 336 9.30 -13.56 19.92
C ASP A 336 8.07 -14.49 20.02
N ALA A 337 7.87 -15.10 21.18
CA ALA A 337 6.73 -15.98 21.44
C ALA A 337 5.38 -15.25 21.38
N ALA A 338 5.32 -13.99 21.82
CA ALA A 338 4.11 -13.17 21.78
C ALA A 338 3.69 -12.87 20.33
N ALA A 339 4.64 -12.56 19.45
CA ALA A 339 4.41 -12.37 18.03
C ALA A 339 3.89 -13.65 17.35
N ARG A 340 4.39 -14.83 17.75
CA ARG A 340 3.83 -16.11 17.29
C ARG A 340 2.37 -16.28 17.73
N ALA A 341 2.04 -15.93 18.98
CA ALA A 341 0.67 -15.98 19.49
C ALA A 341 -0.25 -14.99 18.75
N ARG A 342 0.20 -13.75 18.50
CA ARG A 342 -0.55 -12.75 17.70
C ARG A 342 -0.84 -13.24 16.28
N ARG A 343 0.15 -13.83 15.60
CA ARG A 343 -0.05 -14.44 14.28
C ARG A 343 -1.02 -15.62 14.33
N GLN A 344 -1.01 -16.41 15.39
CA GLN A 344 -2.00 -17.48 15.55
C GLN A 344 -3.41 -16.93 15.71
N ARG A 345 -3.60 -15.84 16.48
CA ARG A 345 -4.90 -15.16 16.60
C ARG A 345 -5.40 -14.62 15.27
N PHE A 346 -4.53 -13.97 14.50
CA PHE A 346 -4.85 -13.52 13.14
C PHE A 346 -5.37 -14.65 12.25
N VAL A 347 -4.71 -15.82 12.32
CA VAL A 347 -5.09 -17.00 11.55
C VAL A 347 -6.41 -17.59 12.04
N THR A 348 -6.62 -17.67 13.36
CA THR A 348 -7.88 -18.14 13.95
C THR A 348 -9.05 -17.24 13.57
N ALA A 349 -8.83 -15.93 13.46
CA ALA A 349 -9.83 -14.96 13.01
C ALA A 349 -10.15 -15.04 11.49
N GLY A 350 -9.40 -15.82 10.70
CA GLY A 350 -9.55 -15.88 9.24
C GLY A 350 -8.84 -14.73 8.50
N GLY A 351 -7.83 -14.12 9.12
CA GLY A 351 -7.14 -12.96 8.56
C GLY A 351 -6.39 -13.24 7.26
N ILE A 352 -5.94 -14.49 7.02
CA ILE A 352 -5.25 -14.86 5.78
C ILE A 352 -6.22 -14.75 4.61
N GLU A 353 -7.38 -15.39 4.70
CA GLU A 353 -8.41 -15.40 3.67
C GLU A 353 -8.90 -13.99 3.37
N VAL A 354 -9.05 -13.17 4.42
CA VAL A 354 -9.50 -11.78 4.30
C VAL A 354 -8.43 -10.90 3.64
N ALA A 355 -7.15 -11.08 3.98
CA ALA A 355 -6.06 -10.37 3.29
C ALA A 355 -5.99 -10.77 1.80
N VAL A 356 -6.18 -12.05 1.48
CA VAL A 356 -6.23 -12.49 0.07
C VAL A 356 -7.44 -11.90 -0.65
N ALA A 357 -8.62 -11.90 -0.03
CA ALA A 357 -9.82 -11.28 -0.59
C ALA A 357 -9.65 -9.77 -0.84
N ALA A 358 -8.98 -9.05 0.07
CA ALA A 358 -8.65 -7.64 -0.09
C ALA A 358 -7.80 -7.39 -1.34
N LEU A 359 -6.76 -8.21 -1.54
CA LEU A 359 -5.88 -8.15 -2.71
C LEU A 359 -6.63 -8.46 -4.01
N GLN A 360 -7.56 -9.41 -3.99
CA GLN A 360 -8.40 -9.75 -5.15
C GLN A 360 -9.42 -8.67 -5.49
N ALA A 361 -10.02 -8.03 -4.49
CA ALA A 361 -11.06 -7.02 -4.67
C ALA A 361 -10.49 -5.69 -5.18
N HIS A 362 -9.23 -5.36 -4.83
CA HIS A 362 -8.61 -4.06 -5.16
C HIS A 362 -7.27 -4.19 -5.91
N PRO A 363 -7.22 -4.88 -7.08
CA PRO A 363 -5.98 -5.16 -7.79
C PRO A 363 -5.25 -3.88 -8.24
N LEU A 364 -5.99 -2.79 -8.46
CA LEU A 364 -5.44 -1.51 -8.95
C LEU A 364 -5.13 -0.50 -7.83
N VAL A 365 -5.38 -0.83 -6.56
CA VAL A 365 -5.11 0.09 -5.44
C VAL A 365 -3.79 -0.28 -4.78
N ALA A 366 -2.74 0.48 -5.08
CA ALA A 366 -1.38 0.18 -4.63
C ALA A 366 -1.24 0.04 -3.10
N GLY A 367 -1.97 0.85 -2.30
CA GLY A 367 -1.97 0.75 -0.84
C GLY A 367 -2.45 -0.62 -0.35
N VAL A 368 -3.61 -1.08 -0.85
CA VAL A 368 -4.16 -2.41 -0.54
C VAL A 368 -3.20 -3.50 -0.98
N GLN A 369 -2.65 -3.41 -2.18
CA GLN A 369 -1.69 -4.39 -2.70
C GLN A 369 -0.44 -4.50 -1.82
N HIS A 370 0.14 -3.34 -1.46
CA HIS A 370 1.30 -3.26 -0.59
C HIS A 370 1.01 -3.86 0.80
N ASN A 371 -0.03 -3.37 1.46
CA ASN A 371 -0.32 -3.73 2.85
C ASN A 371 -0.86 -5.15 3.00
N GLY A 372 -1.66 -5.63 2.04
CA GLY A 372 -2.11 -7.02 2.01
C GLY A 372 -0.95 -8.00 1.81
N CYS A 373 -0.04 -7.73 0.87
CA CYS A 373 1.15 -8.56 0.67
C CYS A 373 2.10 -8.52 1.89
N LEU A 374 2.26 -7.35 2.52
CA LEU A 374 3.07 -7.21 3.73
C LEU A 374 2.50 -8.03 4.89
N ALA A 375 1.18 -7.98 5.10
CA ALA A 375 0.48 -8.79 6.10
C ALA A 375 0.69 -10.30 5.84
N LEU A 376 0.52 -10.75 4.59
CA LEU A 376 0.76 -12.15 4.20
C LEU A 376 2.21 -12.58 4.46
N GLY A 377 3.19 -11.78 4.07
CA GLY A 377 4.60 -12.08 4.31
C GLY A 377 4.94 -12.18 5.80
N ASN A 378 4.47 -11.23 6.62
CA ASN A 378 4.71 -11.24 8.06
C ASN A 378 4.07 -12.45 8.74
N VAL A 379 2.81 -12.77 8.39
CA VAL A 379 2.08 -13.88 9.02
C VAL A 379 2.60 -15.25 8.60
N CYS A 380 3.19 -15.40 7.41
CA CYS A 380 3.72 -16.69 6.94
C CYS A 380 5.16 -16.98 7.41
N SER A 381 5.74 -16.12 8.26
CA SER A 381 7.08 -16.32 8.82
C SER A 381 7.14 -17.49 9.83
N GLY A 382 8.27 -18.21 9.83
CA GLY A 382 8.61 -19.27 10.78
C GLY A 382 8.78 -20.66 10.17
N THR A 383 9.52 -21.51 10.86
CA THR A 383 9.88 -22.88 10.43
C THR A 383 9.30 -23.99 11.33
N ASN A 384 8.64 -23.62 12.42
CA ASN A 384 7.94 -24.58 13.27
C ASN A 384 6.61 -25.05 12.64
N ALA A 385 5.97 -26.08 13.21
CA ALA A 385 4.73 -26.65 12.70
C ALA A 385 3.62 -25.60 12.47
N ALA A 386 3.46 -24.64 13.38
CA ALA A 386 2.50 -23.54 13.23
C ALA A 386 2.87 -22.59 12.07
N GLY A 387 4.16 -22.34 11.82
CA GLY A 387 4.62 -21.61 10.63
C GLY A 387 4.33 -22.34 9.34
N ILE A 388 4.59 -23.64 9.29
CA ILE A 388 4.29 -24.49 8.13
C ILE A 388 2.79 -24.49 7.83
N ALA A 389 1.95 -24.68 8.85
CA ALA A 389 0.49 -24.64 8.71
C ALA A 389 -0.03 -23.28 8.18
N ARG A 390 0.55 -22.16 8.62
CA ARG A 390 0.21 -20.82 8.12
C ARG A 390 0.56 -20.63 6.65
N LYS A 391 1.72 -21.15 6.21
CA LYS A 391 2.12 -21.11 4.79
C LYS A 391 1.17 -21.95 3.94
N GLN A 392 0.83 -23.15 4.39
CA GLN A 392 -0.12 -24.02 3.69
C GLN A 392 -1.48 -23.33 3.53
N ARG A 393 -2.01 -22.77 4.62
CA ARG A 393 -3.29 -22.05 4.58
C ARG A 393 -3.27 -20.83 3.67
N ALA A 394 -2.18 -20.07 3.65
CA ALA A 394 -2.02 -18.97 2.70
C ALA A 394 -1.97 -19.45 1.25
N ALA A 395 -1.31 -20.58 0.98
CA ALA A 395 -1.33 -21.18 -0.34
C ALA A 395 -2.75 -21.64 -0.70
N ASP A 396 -3.46 -22.36 0.17
CA ASP A 396 -4.83 -22.85 -0.09
C ASP A 396 -5.82 -21.70 -0.37
N ALA A 397 -5.63 -20.55 0.30
CA ALA A 397 -6.43 -19.36 0.06
C ALA A 397 -6.12 -18.64 -1.27
N GLY A 398 -5.05 -19.01 -1.98
CA GLY A 398 -4.60 -18.33 -3.21
C GLY A 398 -3.61 -17.17 -2.98
N GLY A 399 -2.96 -17.15 -1.82
CA GLY A 399 -2.02 -16.10 -1.40
C GLY A 399 -0.79 -15.94 -2.30
N ILE A 400 -0.35 -17.02 -2.95
CA ILE A 400 0.79 -16.98 -3.88
C ILE A 400 0.38 -16.25 -5.16
N GLU A 401 -0.77 -16.61 -5.72
CA GLU A 401 -1.28 -16.09 -6.99
C GLU A 401 -1.60 -14.60 -6.87
N VAL A 402 -2.18 -14.14 -5.75
CA VAL A 402 -2.43 -12.71 -5.53
C VAL A 402 -1.15 -11.90 -5.30
N ALA A 403 -0.13 -12.48 -4.66
CA ALA A 403 1.16 -11.81 -4.53
C ALA A 403 1.82 -11.63 -5.90
N VAL A 404 1.74 -12.64 -6.77
CA VAL A 404 2.24 -12.54 -8.15
C VAL A 404 1.42 -11.54 -8.97
N ALA A 405 0.10 -11.53 -8.85
CA ALA A 405 -0.77 -10.55 -9.50
C ALA A 405 -0.47 -9.11 -9.05
N ALA A 406 -0.13 -8.90 -7.76
CA ALA A 406 0.28 -7.60 -7.25
C ALA A 406 1.57 -7.09 -7.92
N LEU A 407 2.57 -7.98 -8.10
CA LEU A 407 3.80 -7.66 -8.83
C LEU A 407 3.50 -7.24 -10.27
N GLN A 408 2.58 -7.96 -10.93
CA GLN A 408 2.19 -7.69 -12.32
C GLN A 408 1.40 -6.38 -12.48
N ALA A 409 0.47 -6.08 -11.56
CA ALA A 409 -0.40 -4.91 -11.65
C ALA A 409 0.32 -3.59 -11.34
N HIS A 410 1.41 -3.62 -10.55
CA HIS A 410 2.10 -2.41 -10.06
C HIS A 410 3.61 -2.41 -10.34
N PRO A 411 4.06 -2.60 -11.59
CA PRO A 411 5.49 -2.77 -11.92
C PRO A 411 6.36 -1.58 -11.52
N GLN A 412 5.80 -0.37 -11.50
CA GLN A 412 6.51 0.86 -11.17
C GLN A 412 6.43 1.26 -9.68
N HIS A 413 5.64 0.55 -8.87
CA HIS A 413 5.49 0.88 -7.45
C HIS A 413 6.44 0.05 -6.59
N ALA A 414 7.62 0.59 -6.28
CA ALA A 414 8.67 -0.11 -5.52
C ALA A 414 8.17 -0.76 -4.22
N GLY A 415 7.26 -0.09 -3.49
CA GLY A 415 6.67 -0.64 -2.29
C GLY A 415 5.85 -1.92 -2.52
N VAL A 416 5.07 -2.00 -3.62
CA VAL A 416 4.26 -3.19 -3.92
C VAL A 416 5.18 -4.31 -4.38
N GLN A 417 6.20 -4.00 -5.20
CA GLN A 417 7.22 -4.96 -5.62
C GLN A 417 7.93 -5.59 -4.41
N LEU A 418 8.35 -4.77 -3.45
CA LEU A 418 8.99 -5.23 -2.22
C LEU A 418 8.05 -6.13 -1.41
N ALA A 419 6.81 -5.72 -1.19
CA ALA A 419 5.84 -6.46 -0.39
C ALA A 419 5.42 -7.79 -1.05
N GLY A 420 5.19 -7.80 -2.36
CA GLY A 420 4.89 -9.01 -3.12
C GLY A 420 6.05 -10.01 -3.07
N CYS A 421 7.29 -9.55 -3.25
CA CYS A 421 8.47 -10.40 -3.07
C CYS A 421 8.56 -10.94 -1.64
N TRP A 422 8.29 -10.11 -0.63
CA TRP A 422 8.30 -10.53 0.79
C TRP A 422 7.25 -11.61 1.11
N ALA A 423 6.05 -11.52 0.51
CA ALA A 423 5.04 -12.57 0.62
C ALA A 423 5.57 -13.89 0.03
N LEU A 424 6.11 -13.86 -1.19
CA LEU A 424 6.68 -15.04 -1.85
C LEU A 424 7.85 -15.66 -1.07
N VAL A 425 8.75 -14.83 -0.51
CA VAL A 425 9.85 -15.27 0.34
C VAL A 425 9.34 -16.19 1.45
N ASN A 426 8.31 -15.76 2.17
CA ASN A 426 7.84 -16.47 3.36
C ASN A 426 6.94 -17.66 3.02
N VAL A 427 5.98 -17.51 2.10
CA VAL A 427 5.04 -18.58 1.73
C VAL A 427 5.75 -19.76 1.05
N CYS A 428 6.77 -19.48 0.22
CA CYS A 428 7.52 -20.51 -0.52
C CYS A 428 8.76 -21.03 0.24
N SER A 429 8.95 -20.64 1.51
CA SER A 429 10.10 -21.08 2.30
C SER A 429 9.89 -22.47 2.90
N GLY A 430 10.90 -23.34 2.74
CA GLY A 430 10.91 -24.70 3.28
C GLY A 430 11.46 -25.71 2.28
N SER A 431 11.56 -26.96 2.72
CA SER A 431 12.04 -28.09 1.92
C SER A 431 11.12 -29.32 2.00
N ASP A 432 10.04 -29.24 2.77
CA ASP A 432 9.00 -30.28 2.79
C ASP A 432 8.15 -30.26 1.50
N ALA A 433 7.34 -31.31 1.31
CA ALA A 433 6.54 -31.48 0.09
C ALA A 433 5.57 -30.32 -0.17
N ALA A 434 4.99 -29.73 0.88
CA ALA A 434 4.10 -28.57 0.75
C ALA A 434 4.88 -27.35 0.26
N ALA A 435 6.04 -27.07 0.85
CA ALA A 435 6.91 -26.00 0.40
C ALA A 435 7.37 -26.18 -1.06
N LEU A 436 7.67 -27.41 -1.49
CA LEU A 436 7.99 -27.69 -2.90
C LEU A 436 6.79 -27.41 -3.82
N ALA A 437 5.57 -27.78 -3.41
CA ALA A 437 4.35 -27.45 -4.15
C ALA A 437 4.11 -25.94 -4.24
N HIS A 438 4.36 -25.18 -3.16
CA HIS A 438 4.26 -23.72 -3.16
C HIS A 438 5.22 -23.08 -4.15
N LYS A 439 6.48 -23.53 -4.16
CA LYS A 439 7.49 -23.05 -5.13
C LYS A 439 7.05 -23.33 -6.57
N GLN A 440 6.44 -24.48 -6.81
CA GLN A 440 5.91 -24.81 -8.14
C GLN A 440 4.74 -23.91 -8.53
N ARG A 441 3.77 -23.69 -7.63
CA ARG A 441 2.66 -22.75 -7.86
C ARG A 441 3.13 -21.33 -8.15
N ALA A 442 4.13 -20.84 -7.40
CA ALA A 442 4.72 -19.53 -7.67
C ALA A 442 5.34 -19.44 -9.07
N ALA A 443 5.99 -20.52 -9.52
CA ALA A 443 6.49 -20.59 -10.88
C ALA A 443 5.34 -20.66 -11.91
N ASP A 444 4.34 -21.50 -11.71
CA ASP A 444 3.21 -21.66 -12.63
C ASP A 444 2.40 -20.36 -12.78
N ALA A 445 2.31 -19.55 -11.73
CA ALA A 445 1.71 -18.22 -11.76
C ALA A 445 2.56 -17.14 -12.47
N GLY A 446 3.78 -17.46 -12.91
CA GLY A 446 4.71 -16.50 -13.55
C GLY A 446 5.53 -15.65 -12.57
N GLY A 447 5.60 -16.06 -11.30
CA GLY A 447 6.28 -15.30 -10.24
C GLY A 447 7.78 -15.16 -10.44
N ILE A 448 8.44 -16.12 -11.12
CA ILE A 448 9.89 -16.03 -11.41
C ILE A 448 10.16 -14.85 -12.35
N GLU A 449 9.45 -14.81 -13.47
CA GLU A 449 9.60 -13.79 -14.50
C GLU A 449 9.24 -12.40 -13.96
N LEU A 450 8.16 -12.30 -13.18
CA LEU A 450 7.72 -11.04 -12.57
C LEU A 450 8.67 -10.52 -11.49
N VAL A 451 9.26 -11.41 -10.67
CA VAL A 451 10.29 -10.98 -9.72
C VAL A 451 11.55 -10.49 -10.45
N VAL A 452 11.97 -11.14 -11.55
CA VAL A 452 13.11 -10.63 -12.35
C VAL A 452 12.78 -9.27 -12.97
N ALA A 453 11.57 -9.07 -13.49
CA ALA A 453 11.13 -7.77 -14.00
C ALA A 453 11.10 -6.69 -12.90
N ALA A 454 10.70 -7.04 -11.67
CA ALA A 454 10.72 -6.14 -10.51
C ALA A 454 12.15 -5.67 -10.19
N LEU A 455 13.11 -6.59 -10.21
CA LEU A 455 14.52 -6.30 -9.98
C LEU A 455 15.10 -5.41 -11.09
N GLN A 456 14.68 -5.60 -12.35
CA GLN A 456 15.08 -4.75 -13.49
C GLN A 456 14.47 -3.34 -13.42
N ALA A 457 13.22 -3.22 -12.98
CA ALA A 457 12.52 -1.94 -12.90
C ALA A 457 13.02 -1.08 -11.72
N HIS A 458 13.53 -1.70 -10.65
CA HIS A 458 13.95 -1.01 -9.42
C HIS A 458 15.42 -1.29 -9.04
N PRO A 459 16.40 -1.05 -9.92
CA PRO A 459 17.80 -1.41 -9.68
C PRO A 459 18.41 -0.67 -8.49
N GLN A 460 17.91 0.53 -8.18
CA GLN A 460 18.44 1.38 -7.10
C GLN A 460 17.71 1.20 -5.75
N VAL A 461 16.65 0.39 -5.71
CA VAL A 461 15.89 0.16 -4.47
C VAL A 461 16.39 -1.11 -3.78
N ALA A 462 17.32 -0.95 -2.84
CA ALA A 462 17.97 -2.06 -2.14
C ALA A 462 16.98 -3.08 -1.55
N GLY A 463 15.85 -2.62 -0.98
CA GLY A 463 14.82 -3.51 -0.43
C GLY A 463 14.14 -4.41 -1.48
N VAL A 464 13.92 -3.91 -2.71
CA VAL A 464 13.40 -4.72 -3.82
C VAL A 464 14.47 -5.72 -4.27
N GLN A 465 15.73 -5.27 -4.41
CA GLN A 465 16.85 -6.14 -4.78
C GLN A 465 17.02 -7.31 -3.79
N GLN A 466 17.04 -6.99 -2.50
CA GLN A 466 17.20 -7.95 -1.42
C GLN A 466 16.06 -8.97 -1.36
N ASN A 467 14.80 -8.52 -1.37
CA ASN A 467 13.65 -9.42 -1.23
C ASN A 467 13.37 -10.20 -2.51
N GLY A 468 13.53 -9.58 -3.69
CA GLY A 468 13.36 -10.26 -4.96
C GLY A 468 14.39 -11.37 -5.17
N CYS A 469 15.67 -11.11 -4.86
CA CYS A 469 16.69 -12.16 -4.94
C CYS A 469 16.46 -13.28 -3.92
N LEU A 470 16.01 -12.95 -2.70
CA LEU A 470 15.65 -13.99 -1.73
C LEU A 470 14.45 -14.82 -2.19
N ALA A 471 13.44 -14.20 -2.82
CA ALA A 471 12.29 -14.90 -3.39
C ALA A 471 12.74 -15.87 -4.49
N LEU A 472 13.57 -15.41 -5.44
CA LEU A 472 14.14 -16.26 -6.49
C LEU A 472 14.99 -17.38 -5.92
N GLY A 473 15.83 -17.08 -4.92
CA GLY A 473 16.62 -18.05 -4.20
C GLY A 473 15.79 -19.13 -3.52
N ASN A 474 14.61 -18.79 -2.98
CA ASN A 474 13.68 -19.74 -2.37
C ASN A 474 12.91 -20.56 -3.40
N VAL A 475 12.32 -19.91 -4.41
CA VAL A 475 11.51 -20.56 -5.45
C VAL A 475 12.36 -21.51 -6.30
N CYS A 476 13.59 -21.14 -6.62
CA CYS A 476 14.49 -21.98 -7.43
C CYS A 476 15.24 -23.05 -6.62
N CYS A 477 15.10 -23.06 -5.28
CA CYS A 477 15.76 -24.05 -4.43
C CYS A 477 15.08 -25.42 -4.54
N GLY A 478 15.90 -26.47 -4.64
CA GLY A 478 15.46 -27.87 -4.73
C GLY A 478 16.40 -28.72 -5.60
N SER A 479 16.29 -30.02 -5.45
CA SER A 479 17.01 -31.03 -6.26
C SER A 479 16.06 -31.98 -6.99
N GLU A 480 14.75 -31.80 -6.84
CA GLU A 480 13.73 -32.50 -7.60
C GLU A 480 13.67 -32.03 -9.06
N THR A 481 13.13 -32.85 -9.95
CA THR A 481 13.07 -32.58 -11.39
C THR A 481 12.47 -31.20 -11.70
N ALA A 482 11.38 -30.83 -11.02
CA ALA A 482 10.73 -29.54 -11.18
C ALA A 482 11.63 -28.35 -10.79
N ALA A 483 12.55 -28.49 -9.84
CA ALA A 483 13.49 -27.42 -9.49
C ALA A 483 14.41 -27.06 -10.65
N PHE A 484 14.83 -28.03 -11.46
CA PHE A 484 15.69 -27.75 -12.62
C PHE A 484 14.96 -26.92 -13.68
N ALA A 485 13.67 -27.20 -13.91
CA ALA A 485 12.84 -26.37 -14.79
C ALA A 485 12.68 -24.93 -14.25
N ARG A 486 12.44 -24.76 -12.94
CA ARG A 486 12.36 -23.43 -12.31
C ARG A 486 13.66 -22.65 -12.42
N LYS A 487 14.81 -23.30 -12.19
CA LYS A 487 16.13 -22.66 -12.36
C LYS A 487 16.39 -22.27 -13.82
N GLN A 488 15.97 -23.09 -14.78
CA GLN A 488 16.10 -22.75 -16.20
C GLN A 488 15.23 -21.54 -16.57
N ARG A 489 13.97 -21.52 -16.13
CA ARG A 489 13.08 -20.36 -16.31
C ARG A 489 13.66 -19.08 -15.73
N ALA A 490 14.25 -19.15 -14.53
CA ALA A 490 14.91 -17.98 -13.93
C ALA A 490 16.08 -17.48 -14.79
N ALA A 491 16.90 -18.38 -15.34
CA ALA A 491 17.96 -17.99 -16.26
C ALA A 491 17.40 -17.38 -17.55
N ASP A 492 16.39 -18.01 -18.16
CA ASP A 492 15.75 -17.51 -19.39
C ASP A 492 15.13 -16.12 -19.20
N ALA A 493 14.57 -15.85 -18.01
CA ALA A 493 14.05 -14.53 -17.63
C ALA A 493 15.13 -13.45 -17.41
N GLY A 494 16.42 -13.82 -17.35
CA GLY A 494 17.53 -12.88 -17.12
C GLY A 494 17.93 -12.70 -15.65
N CYS A 495 17.59 -13.65 -14.77
CA CYS A 495 17.94 -13.57 -13.34
C CYS A 495 19.45 -13.42 -13.10
N ILE A 496 20.29 -14.04 -13.93
CA ILE A 496 21.76 -14.04 -13.74
C ILE A 496 22.33 -12.65 -13.94
N GLU A 497 21.99 -11.99 -15.05
CA GLU A 497 22.47 -10.64 -15.38
C GLU A 497 21.98 -9.62 -14.35
N VAL A 498 20.72 -9.74 -13.94
CA VAL A 498 20.10 -8.85 -12.95
C VAL A 498 20.74 -9.03 -11.57
N ALA A 499 21.06 -10.26 -11.19
CA ALA A 499 21.81 -10.55 -9.97
C ALA A 499 23.21 -9.91 -10.00
N VAL A 500 23.96 -10.03 -11.10
CA VAL A 500 25.26 -9.36 -11.23
C VAL A 500 25.13 -7.84 -11.10
N ALA A 501 24.16 -7.24 -11.79
CA ALA A 501 23.90 -5.81 -11.70
C ALA A 501 23.54 -5.38 -10.26
N ALA A 502 22.78 -6.19 -9.52
CA ALA A 502 22.43 -5.92 -8.13
C ALA A 502 23.65 -5.94 -7.19
N LEU A 503 24.57 -6.91 -7.37
CA LEU A 503 25.83 -6.95 -6.60
C LEU A 503 26.65 -5.69 -6.84
N GLN A 504 26.71 -5.21 -8.09
CA GLN A 504 27.47 -4.01 -8.47
C GLN A 504 26.80 -2.71 -8.00
N ALA A 505 25.47 -2.63 -8.04
CA ALA A 505 24.73 -1.43 -7.65
C ALA A 505 24.70 -1.21 -6.13
N HIS A 506 24.76 -2.29 -5.33
CA HIS A 506 24.63 -2.23 -3.86
C HIS A 506 25.83 -2.85 -3.11
N PRO A 507 27.09 -2.48 -3.42
CA PRO A 507 28.27 -3.17 -2.90
C PRO A 507 28.40 -3.08 -1.39
N LEU A 508 27.79 -2.07 -0.75
CA LEU A 508 27.86 -1.85 0.70
C LEU A 508 26.63 -2.39 1.46
N VAL A 509 25.60 -2.89 0.77
CA VAL A 509 24.38 -3.39 1.41
C VAL A 509 24.48 -4.90 1.59
N ALA A 510 24.96 -5.33 2.75
CA ALA A 510 25.22 -6.74 3.06
C ALA A 510 24.03 -7.68 2.77
N GLY A 511 22.81 -7.26 3.10
CA GLY A 511 21.59 -8.06 2.83
C GLY A 511 21.32 -8.29 1.34
N VAL A 512 21.65 -7.32 0.48
CA VAL A 512 21.57 -7.50 -0.98
C VAL A 512 22.65 -8.49 -1.43
N GLN A 513 23.89 -8.29 -1.00
CA GLN A 513 25.01 -9.17 -1.35
C GLN A 513 24.73 -10.63 -0.97
N GLU A 514 24.23 -10.86 0.24
CA GLU A 514 23.88 -12.18 0.76
C GLU A 514 22.82 -12.89 -0.12
N ASN A 515 21.68 -12.22 -0.31
CA ASN A 515 20.53 -12.82 -0.98
C ASN A 515 20.76 -13.00 -2.49
N VAL A 516 21.53 -12.11 -3.10
CA VAL A 516 21.91 -12.24 -4.51
C VAL A 516 22.87 -13.41 -4.71
N CYS A 517 23.90 -13.55 -3.87
CA CYS A 517 24.80 -14.71 -3.90
C CYS A 517 24.04 -16.03 -3.73
N ARG A 518 23.06 -16.06 -2.81
CA ARG A 518 22.18 -17.23 -2.64
C ARG A 518 21.37 -17.54 -3.89
N ALA A 519 20.77 -16.53 -4.52
CA ALA A 519 20.00 -16.68 -5.76
C ALA A 519 20.89 -17.23 -6.90
N LEU A 520 22.05 -16.62 -7.14
CA LEU A 520 23.03 -17.07 -8.14
C LEU A 520 23.47 -18.51 -7.90
N GLY A 521 23.81 -18.85 -6.65
CA GLY A 521 24.20 -20.20 -6.26
C GLY A 521 23.10 -21.22 -6.58
N ASN A 522 21.85 -20.92 -6.25
CA ASN A 522 20.73 -21.85 -6.49
C ASN A 522 20.36 -21.96 -7.97
N VAL A 523 20.33 -20.84 -8.70
CA VAL A 523 20.03 -20.82 -10.14
C VAL A 523 21.13 -21.52 -10.94
N CYS A 524 22.38 -21.53 -10.49
CA CYS A 524 23.48 -22.24 -11.16
C CYS A 524 23.63 -23.71 -10.71
N LEU A 525 22.78 -24.22 -9.81
CA LEU A 525 22.88 -25.61 -9.32
C LEU A 525 22.41 -26.63 -10.38
N GLY A 526 23.20 -27.68 -10.57
CA GLY A 526 22.95 -28.80 -11.50
C GLY A 526 24.22 -29.26 -12.21
N GLY A 527 24.15 -30.44 -12.83
CA GLY A 527 25.25 -31.05 -13.61
C GLY A 527 24.89 -31.41 -15.06
N ASP A 528 23.63 -31.20 -15.46
CA ASP A 528 23.18 -31.39 -16.84
C ASP A 528 23.70 -30.28 -17.79
N ALA A 529 23.52 -30.46 -19.10
CA ALA A 529 23.96 -29.51 -20.12
C ALA A 529 23.35 -28.11 -19.94
N ALA A 530 22.09 -28.02 -19.53
CA ALA A 530 21.42 -26.74 -19.29
C ALA A 530 22.01 -26.03 -18.06
N ALA A 531 22.38 -26.77 -17.02
CA ALA A 531 23.08 -26.25 -15.85
C ALA A 531 24.50 -25.77 -16.23
N LEU A 532 25.22 -26.50 -17.07
CA LEU A 532 26.53 -26.05 -17.56
C LEU A 532 26.40 -24.75 -18.38
N ALA A 533 25.39 -24.64 -19.23
CA ALA A 533 25.10 -23.41 -19.97
C ALA A 533 24.76 -22.23 -19.03
N ARG A 534 23.95 -22.46 -17.98
CA ARG A 534 23.66 -21.45 -16.95
C ARG A 534 24.92 -20.97 -16.23
N LYS A 535 25.82 -21.89 -15.87
CA LYS A 535 27.09 -21.53 -15.21
C LYS A 535 28.01 -20.74 -16.15
N GLN A 536 28.04 -21.10 -17.44
CA GLN A 536 28.81 -20.35 -18.44
C GLN A 536 28.25 -18.94 -18.60
N ARG A 537 26.93 -18.81 -18.75
CA ARG A 537 26.24 -17.51 -18.79
C ARG A 537 26.53 -16.65 -17.56
N ALA A 538 26.58 -17.25 -16.36
CA ALA A 538 26.98 -16.54 -15.14
C ALA A 538 28.44 -16.06 -15.19
N ALA A 539 29.36 -16.86 -15.72
CA ALA A 539 30.75 -16.42 -15.89
C ALA A 539 30.86 -15.29 -16.94
N ASP A 540 30.15 -15.41 -18.07
CA ASP A 540 30.15 -14.40 -19.14
C ASP A 540 29.57 -13.07 -18.65
N ALA A 541 28.54 -13.11 -17.79
CA ALA A 541 27.98 -11.94 -17.12
C ALA A 541 28.92 -11.31 -16.08
N GLY A 542 30.03 -11.95 -15.72
CA GLY A 542 30.99 -11.44 -14.73
C GLY A 542 30.68 -11.77 -13.28
N SER A 543 29.85 -12.80 -13.01
CA SER A 543 29.46 -13.18 -11.64
C SER A 543 30.64 -13.55 -10.73
N ILE A 544 31.71 -14.12 -11.29
CA ILE A 544 32.89 -14.57 -10.53
C ILE A 544 33.56 -13.39 -9.84
N GLU A 545 33.89 -12.34 -10.58
CA GLU A 545 34.59 -11.18 -10.04
C GLU A 545 33.73 -10.43 -9.03
N VAL A 546 32.44 -10.23 -9.32
CA VAL A 546 31.56 -9.48 -8.41
C VAL A 546 31.25 -10.25 -7.12
N VAL A 547 31.18 -11.59 -7.16
CA VAL A 547 31.02 -12.41 -5.94
C VAL A 547 32.29 -12.36 -5.11
N VAL A 548 33.48 -12.41 -5.72
CA VAL A 548 34.75 -12.25 -4.98
C VAL A 548 34.84 -10.87 -4.34
N ALA A 549 34.47 -9.81 -5.07
CA ALA A 549 34.40 -8.45 -4.52
C ALA A 549 33.41 -8.35 -3.34
N ALA A 550 32.26 -9.02 -3.41
CA ALA A 550 31.29 -9.08 -2.32
C ALA A 550 31.87 -9.75 -1.06
N LEU A 551 32.57 -10.88 -1.24
CA LEU A 551 33.27 -11.58 -0.15
C LEU A 551 34.35 -10.70 0.50
N GLN A 552 35.08 -9.91 -0.30
CA GLN A 552 36.11 -8.98 0.19
C GLN A 552 35.52 -7.78 0.92
N ALA A 553 34.40 -7.24 0.44
CA ALA A 553 33.77 -6.06 1.02
C ALA A 553 33.06 -6.35 2.35
N HIS A 554 32.62 -7.60 2.58
CA HIS A 554 31.85 -8.01 3.77
C HIS A 554 32.48 -9.16 4.55
N PRO A 555 33.76 -9.07 4.97
CA PRO A 555 34.47 -10.19 5.59
C PRO A 555 33.86 -10.63 6.93
N GLN A 556 33.16 -9.72 7.62
CA GLN A 556 32.54 -9.97 8.92
C GLN A 556 31.06 -10.37 8.84
N VAL A 557 30.48 -10.46 7.64
CA VAL A 557 29.07 -10.86 7.48
C VAL A 557 29.00 -12.32 7.05
N ALA A 558 28.75 -13.21 8.02
CA ALA A 558 28.74 -14.65 7.82
C ALA A 558 27.83 -15.12 6.66
N GLY A 559 26.65 -14.49 6.51
CA GLY A 559 25.72 -14.81 5.43
C GLY A 559 26.31 -14.55 4.05
N VAL A 560 26.94 -13.38 3.83
CA VAL A 560 27.63 -13.04 2.58
C VAL A 560 28.74 -14.05 2.30
N GLN A 561 29.54 -14.38 3.32
CA GLN A 561 30.63 -15.35 3.20
C GLN A 561 30.11 -16.75 2.80
N GLN A 562 29.08 -17.23 3.50
CA GLN A 562 28.47 -18.53 3.27
C GLN A 562 27.90 -18.64 1.85
N PHE A 563 27.06 -17.69 1.45
CA PHE A 563 26.35 -17.78 0.17
C PHE A 563 27.23 -17.36 -1.02
N GLY A 564 28.22 -16.48 -0.82
CA GLY A 564 29.21 -16.19 -1.84
C GLY A 564 30.09 -17.42 -2.15
N CYS A 565 30.54 -18.15 -1.13
CA CYS A 565 31.24 -19.42 -1.33
C CYS A 565 30.34 -20.48 -2.01
N LEU A 566 29.05 -20.54 -1.67
CA LEU A 566 28.08 -21.40 -2.36
C LEU A 566 27.97 -21.07 -3.85
N ALA A 567 27.88 -19.77 -4.18
CA ALA A 567 27.83 -19.29 -5.56
C ALA A 567 29.09 -19.70 -6.32
N MET A 568 30.27 -19.48 -5.73
CA MET A 568 31.54 -19.87 -6.35
C MET A 568 31.67 -21.38 -6.58
N ASN A 569 31.28 -22.20 -5.60
CA ASN A 569 31.20 -23.66 -5.75
C ASN A 569 30.33 -24.06 -6.96
N ASN A 570 29.14 -23.46 -7.08
CA ASN A 570 28.19 -23.85 -8.13
C ASN A 570 28.58 -23.30 -9.51
N VAL A 571 29.02 -22.04 -9.62
CA VAL A 571 29.44 -21.40 -10.88
C VAL A 571 30.72 -22.01 -11.42
N CYS A 572 31.67 -22.41 -10.57
CA CYS A 572 32.94 -23.01 -11.00
C CYS A 572 32.86 -24.53 -11.24
N PHE A 573 31.69 -25.14 -11.06
CA PHE A 573 31.52 -26.57 -11.31
C PHE A 573 31.57 -26.91 -12.81
N GLY A 574 32.37 -27.92 -13.16
CA GLY A 574 32.53 -28.45 -14.52
C GLY A 574 33.87 -29.16 -14.67
N THR A 575 33.91 -30.17 -15.53
CA THR A 575 35.14 -30.89 -15.93
C THR A 575 35.47 -30.70 -17.41
N ASP A 576 34.61 -29.98 -18.13
CA ASP A 576 34.82 -29.56 -19.50
C ASP A 576 35.80 -28.38 -19.60
N ALA A 577 36.27 -28.06 -20.81
CA ALA A 577 37.20 -26.96 -21.04
C ALA A 577 36.67 -25.62 -20.49
N ALA A 578 35.38 -25.35 -20.70
CA ALA A 578 34.72 -24.16 -20.16
C ALA A 578 34.74 -24.13 -18.62
N GLY A 579 34.52 -25.27 -17.96
CA GLY A 579 34.65 -25.42 -16.51
C GLY A 579 36.07 -25.16 -16.01
N LEU A 580 37.09 -25.66 -16.71
CA LEU A 580 38.49 -25.40 -16.36
C LEU A 580 38.85 -23.91 -16.49
N VAL A 581 38.37 -23.24 -17.55
CA VAL A 581 38.52 -21.78 -17.73
C VAL A 581 37.84 -21.02 -16.59
N ARG A 582 36.62 -21.40 -16.21
CA ARG A 582 35.91 -20.78 -15.07
C ARG A 582 36.67 -20.93 -13.75
N LYS A 583 37.25 -22.11 -13.48
CA LYS A 583 38.08 -22.33 -12.28
C LYS A 583 39.34 -21.47 -12.28
N GLN A 584 40.01 -21.34 -13.43
CA GLN A 584 41.19 -20.48 -13.53
C GLN A 584 40.81 -19.01 -13.31
N ARG A 585 39.75 -18.53 -13.96
CA ARG A 585 39.22 -17.18 -13.77
C ARG A 585 38.88 -16.88 -12.31
N ALA A 586 38.27 -17.83 -11.60
CA ALA A 586 38.02 -17.71 -10.17
C ALA A 586 39.30 -17.61 -9.33
N ALA A 587 40.33 -18.40 -9.65
CA ALA A 587 41.62 -18.27 -8.99
C ALA A 587 42.26 -16.91 -9.27
N ASP A 588 42.26 -16.45 -10.52
CA ASP A 588 42.83 -15.16 -10.92
C ASP A 588 42.11 -13.98 -10.24
N ALA A 589 40.78 -14.08 -10.06
CA ALA A 589 39.99 -13.10 -9.33
C ALA A 589 40.26 -13.09 -7.80
N GLY A 590 40.95 -14.09 -7.25
CA GLY A 590 41.27 -14.20 -5.82
C GLY A 590 40.28 -15.03 -5.00
N CYS A 591 39.48 -15.89 -5.63
CA CYS A 591 38.48 -16.73 -4.95
C CYS A 591 39.09 -17.63 -3.86
N ILE A 592 40.33 -18.10 -4.06
CA ILE A 592 41.00 -19.01 -3.13
C ILE A 592 41.30 -18.28 -1.81
N GLU A 593 41.93 -17.12 -1.89
CA GLU A 593 42.31 -16.33 -0.72
C GLU A 593 41.08 -15.89 0.07
N VAL A 594 40.03 -15.41 -0.62
CA VAL A 594 38.82 -14.94 0.07
C VAL A 594 38.04 -16.09 0.70
N ALA A 595 38.02 -17.28 0.11
CA ALA A 595 37.39 -18.46 0.71
C ALA A 595 38.14 -18.93 1.97
N VAL A 596 39.48 -18.89 1.96
CA VAL A 596 40.28 -19.18 3.16
C VAL A 596 40.04 -18.13 4.24
N ALA A 597 40.06 -16.84 3.88
CA ALA A 597 39.79 -15.75 4.82
C ALA A 597 38.37 -15.84 5.43
N ALA A 598 37.37 -16.21 4.62
CA ALA A 598 36.01 -16.47 5.07
C ALA A 598 35.95 -17.54 6.17
N MET A 599 36.61 -18.69 5.92
CA MET A 599 36.69 -19.79 6.87
C MET A 599 37.41 -19.38 8.16
N GLN A 600 38.47 -18.58 8.06
CA GLN A 600 39.22 -18.10 9.23
C GLN A 600 38.44 -17.05 10.05
N ALA A 601 37.69 -16.17 9.38
CA ALA A 601 36.92 -15.12 10.04
C ALA A 601 35.67 -15.66 10.77
N HIS A 602 35.10 -16.78 10.30
CA HIS A 602 33.86 -17.36 10.84
C HIS A 602 34.04 -18.82 11.30
N PRO A 603 34.98 -19.13 12.21
CA PRO A 603 35.34 -20.51 12.57
C PRO A 603 34.20 -21.29 13.23
N LEU A 604 33.22 -20.58 13.81
CA LEU A 604 32.07 -21.18 14.51
C LEU A 604 30.80 -21.23 13.65
N VAL A 605 30.85 -20.80 12.39
CA VAL A 605 29.69 -20.82 11.49
C VAL A 605 29.83 -21.99 10.51
N ALA A 606 29.18 -23.10 10.83
CA ALA A 606 29.26 -24.35 10.06
C ALA A 606 28.95 -24.16 8.57
N GLY A 607 27.97 -23.31 8.23
CA GLY A 607 27.61 -23.00 6.84
C GLY A 607 28.74 -22.33 6.06
N VAL A 608 29.50 -21.42 6.69
CA VAL A 608 30.69 -20.80 6.07
C VAL A 608 31.79 -21.83 5.89
N GLN A 609 32.03 -22.68 6.90
CA GLN A 609 33.04 -23.73 6.81
C GLN A 609 32.74 -24.73 5.68
N GLN A 610 31.51 -25.23 5.62
CA GLN A 610 31.07 -26.18 4.61
C GLN A 610 31.20 -25.59 3.20
N ASN A 611 30.68 -24.38 2.98
CA ASN A 611 30.69 -23.78 1.66
C ASN A 611 32.08 -23.29 1.25
N GLY A 612 32.89 -22.82 2.20
CA GLY A 612 34.30 -22.48 1.97
C GLY A 612 35.11 -23.69 1.52
N CYS A 613 34.97 -24.83 2.20
CA CYS A 613 35.60 -26.09 1.80
C CYS A 613 35.17 -26.50 0.38
N LEU A 614 33.86 -26.45 0.10
CA LEU A 614 33.31 -26.78 -1.22
C LEU A 614 33.86 -25.88 -2.32
N ALA A 615 33.90 -24.56 -2.10
CA ALA A 615 34.43 -23.60 -3.06
C ALA A 615 35.91 -23.90 -3.38
N LEU A 616 36.73 -24.12 -2.35
CA LEU A 616 38.15 -24.47 -2.51
C LEU A 616 38.32 -25.79 -3.27
N VAL A 617 37.55 -26.83 -2.93
CA VAL A 617 37.55 -28.11 -3.65
C VAL A 617 37.22 -27.90 -5.12
N LYS A 618 36.19 -27.13 -5.46
CA LYS A 618 35.79 -26.94 -6.86
C LYS A 618 36.83 -26.15 -7.64
N VAL A 619 37.31 -25.04 -7.12
CA VAL A 619 38.30 -24.19 -7.81
C VAL A 619 39.64 -24.93 -7.97
N CYS A 620 40.07 -25.72 -6.99
CA CYS A 620 41.35 -26.44 -7.03
C CYS A 620 41.28 -27.82 -7.71
N SER A 621 40.09 -28.28 -8.09
CA SER A 621 39.91 -29.56 -8.78
C SER A 621 40.43 -29.53 -10.22
N GLY A 622 40.96 -30.67 -10.67
CA GLY A 622 41.52 -30.89 -12.01
C GLY A 622 42.81 -31.70 -11.95
N SER A 623 43.14 -32.34 -13.06
CA SER A 623 44.38 -33.13 -13.23
C SER A 623 45.47 -32.40 -14.01
N ASP A 624 45.19 -31.19 -14.51
CA ASP A 624 46.15 -30.36 -15.25
C ASP A 624 47.14 -29.60 -14.35
N ALA A 625 48.20 -29.07 -14.96
CA ALA A 625 49.22 -28.28 -14.26
C ALA A 625 48.64 -27.02 -13.60
N ALA A 626 47.60 -26.42 -14.19
CA ALA A 626 46.94 -25.25 -13.62
C ALA A 626 46.20 -25.62 -12.32
N ALA A 627 45.61 -26.81 -12.23
CA ALA A 627 45.00 -27.33 -11.01
C ALA A 627 46.05 -27.55 -9.91
N GLN A 628 47.23 -28.05 -10.26
CA GLN A 628 48.34 -28.18 -9.31
C GLN A 628 48.81 -26.80 -8.81
N ALA A 629 48.91 -25.80 -9.69
CA ALA A 629 49.21 -24.42 -9.30
C ALA A 629 48.12 -23.83 -8.37
N ARG A 630 46.84 -24.08 -8.66
CA ARG A 630 45.71 -23.65 -7.80
C ARG A 630 45.75 -24.32 -6.42
N ARG A 631 46.06 -25.62 -6.34
CA ARG A 631 46.27 -26.33 -5.07
C ARG A 631 47.42 -25.73 -4.27
N GLN A 632 48.56 -25.50 -4.91
CA GLN A 632 49.71 -24.87 -4.26
C GLN A 632 49.38 -23.47 -3.73
N ARG A 633 48.64 -22.68 -4.52
CA ARG A 633 48.13 -21.36 -4.11
C ARG A 633 47.20 -21.45 -2.89
N ALA A 634 46.31 -22.45 -2.85
CA ALA A 634 45.45 -22.68 -1.68
C ALA A 634 46.25 -23.07 -0.43
N VAL A 635 47.29 -23.91 -0.56
CA VAL A 635 48.21 -24.22 0.54
C VAL A 635 48.91 -22.96 1.04
N THR A 636 49.47 -22.15 0.13
CA THR A 636 50.13 -20.88 0.47
C THR A 636 49.18 -19.87 1.13
N ALA A 637 47.91 -19.84 0.73
CA ALA A 637 46.89 -18.99 1.35
C ALA A 637 46.45 -19.48 2.75
N GLY A 638 46.88 -20.66 3.19
CA GLY A 638 46.57 -21.21 4.51
C GLY A 638 45.34 -22.12 4.56
N ALA A 639 44.90 -22.67 3.42
CA ALA A 639 43.73 -23.55 3.36
C ALA A 639 43.85 -24.80 4.24
N THR A 640 45.06 -25.36 4.38
CA THR A 640 45.35 -26.53 5.23
C THR A 640 45.09 -26.25 6.72
N VAL A 641 45.44 -25.05 7.19
CA VAL A 641 45.18 -24.61 8.56
C VAL A 641 43.69 -24.32 8.75
N ALA A 642 43.08 -23.61 7.78
CA ALA A 642 41.66 -23.26 7.85
C ALA A 642 40.77 -24.52 7.90
N VAL A 643 41.05 -25.54 7.06
CA VAL A 643 40.25 -26.78 7.05
C VAL A 643 40.45 -27.62 8.31
N ALA A 644 41.67 -27.67 8.86
CA ALA A 644 41.91 -28.34 10.13
C ALA A 644 41.15 -27.66 11.27
N GLY A 645 41.19 -26.32 11.33
CA GLY A 645 40.42 -25.52 12.30
C GLY A 645 38.92 -25.72 12.16
N ALA A 646 38.39 -25.77 10.92
CA ALA A 646 36.98 -26.03 10.64
C ALA A 646 36.52 -27.38 11.21
N MET A 647 37.28 -28.45 10.96
CA MET A 647 36.96 -29.79 11.46
C MET A 647 37.08 -29.91 12.98
N GLN A 648 37.96 -29.13 13.61
CA GLN A 648 38.11 -29.06 15.07
C GLN A 648 36.99 -28.26 15.74
N ALA A 649 36.57 -27.14 15.14
CA ALA A 649 35.49 -26.30 15.66
C ALA A 649 34.11 -26.96 15.53
N HIS A 650 33.95 -27.88 14.57
CA HIS A 650 32.71 -28.59 14.30
C HIS A 650 32.88 -30.13 14.29
N PRO A 651 33.25 -30.75 15.42
CA PRO A 651 33.58 -32.18 15.48
C PRO A 651 32.37 -33.10 15.20
N ASP A 652 31.16 -32.61 15.47
CA ASP A 652 29.91 -33.34 15.32
C ASP A 652 29.14 -33.00 14.03
N ASP A 653 29.60 -32.00 13.27
CA ASP A 653 29.00 -31.65 11.99
C ASP A 653 29.58 -32.55 10.88
N ALA A 654 28.81 -33.58 10.51
CA ALA A 654 29.20 -34.53 9.48
C ALA A 654 29.48 -33.88 8.12
N ALA A 655 28.77 -32.81 7.76
CA ALA A 655 28.96 -32.13 6.48
C ALA A 655 30.28 -31.36 6.47
N VAL A 656 30.57 -30.56 7.51
CA VAL A 656 31.86 -29.85 7.64
C VAL A 656 33.01 -30.84 7.65
N ARG A 657 32.90 -31.95 8.38
CA ARG A 657 33.94 -32.99 8.41
C ARG A 657 34.18 -33.65 7.06
N TRP A 658 33.11 -34.02 6.36
CA TRP A 658 33.23 -34.68 5.06
C TRP A 658 33.86 -33.75 4.01
N GLN A 659 33.37 -32.51 3.93
CA GLN A 659 33.94 -31.52 3.00
C GLN A 659 35.38 -31.16 3.37
N GLY A 660 35.67 -31.02 4.66
CA GLY A 660 37.00 -30.72 5.16
C GLY A 660 38.00 -31.82 4.84
N GLN A 661 37.61 -33.08 5.04
CA GLN A 661 38.45 -34.22 4.66
C GLN A 661 38.71 -34.24 3.16
N ASN A 662 37.69 -34.05 2.32
CA ASN A 662 37.87 -33.99 0.86
C ASN A 662 38.83 -32.88 0.43
N LEU A 663 38.74 -31.70 1.05
CA LEU A 663 39.67 -30.62 0.77
C LEU A 663 41.08 -30.96 1.23
N ARG A 664 41.24 -31.55 2.41
CA ARG A 664 42.55 -31.98 2.94
C ARG A 664 43.21 -33.00 2.01
N ASP A 665 42.46 -33.99 1.55
CA ASP A 665 42.95 -35.03 0.63
C ASP A 665 43.28 -34.46 -0.75
N LEU A 666 42.55 -33.43 -1.20
CA LEU A 666 42.86 -32.74 -2.45
C LEU A 666 44.14 -31.90 -2.36
N LEU A 667 44.48 -31.36 -1.19
CA LEU A 667 45.65 -30.48 -1.00
C LEU A 667 46.93 -31.22 -0.59
N ALA A 668 46.82 -32.48 -0.17
CA ALA A 668 47.94 -33.39 0.06
C ALA A 668 48.58 -33.81 -1.27
#